data_AF-P14871-F1
#
_entry.id   AF-P14871-F1
#
_cell.length_a   1.000
_cell.length_b   1.000
_cell.length_c   1.000
_cell.angle_alpha   90.00
_cell.angle_beta   90.00
_cell.angle_gamma   90.00
#
_symmetry.space_group_name_H-M   'P 1'
#
loop_
_entity.id
_entity.type
_entity.pdbx_description
1 polymer ?
#
loop_
_entity_poly.entity_id
_entity_poly.type
_entity_poly.pdbx_seq_one_letter_code
_entity_poly.pdbx_strand_id
1 'polypeptide(L)'
;MRFIGSKVNLLDNIQEVIEENVKDDAHVFMDLFSGTGIVGENFKKDYQVLSNDSLYFSYILLKAKIENNSIPNFSELKKIGIKEPLHYLENEEFEISHEFFLTHNYSPYMGCERMYFTVENASRIDFIRLTLNRWKNESLINELEFAYLLAILIEAVPFISNISGTYGAYLKHWDKRALGKLKLRTLDIGNNHYANKTYNEDANSLIEKVYGDILYIDPPYNGRQYISNYHLLETIALYDYPEIYGKTGLRPYVESKSLYCQKKEVGNAFNHLIEKANFRHILVSYSSEGLLLEEEIESILKSHGLPETYRIYKMPYRKYKSKHKQEASELHEYIFYIQKDIALTNSVKSNKKIEVGKHKTNSYIKSPLNYVGGKHKLLNQIVPLFPDKIDTFVDLFSGGFNVGINVNANKIIATDINTYVVEVLDTMKKTSVEEVIAHIERRIEEYGLSKSNEEGFKAFRNYYNKTKKPLDLYTLICYSFNYQFRFNNNQEYNNPFGRERSQFSPALKKKLVLFIEALHEKNVQFVCSEFEHFNFSQLDQNDLVYCDPPYLITTGSYNDGNRGFKDWNRLQEIKLLDILDHLNSKGVYFALSNVLSHKGLENELLLEWSKKYNIHHLQHSYSNSSHNTTRGESQEVLITNYTNYTK
;
A
#
# COMPACT_ATOMS: atom_id res chain seq x y z
N MET A 1 -8.13 -28.02 -0.18
CA MET A 1 -6.91 -28.62 0.41
C MET A 1 -7.09 -29.05 1.87
N ARG A 2 -6.41 -30.10 2.38
CA ARG A 2 -6.32 -30.36 3.84
C ARG A 2 -5.30 -29.43 4.48
N PHE A 3 -5.74 -28.59 5.42
CA PHE A 3 -4.89 -27.63 6.10
C PHE A 3 -5.10 -27.74 7.61
N ILE A 4 -4.00 -27.88 8.37
CA ILE A 4 -4.02 -27.89 9.83
C ILE A 4 -4.56 -26.54 10.29
N GLY A 5 -5.46 -26.56 11.28
CA GLY A 5 -6.05 -25.33 11.82
C GLY A 5 -7.15 -24.71 10.97
N SER A 6 -7.53 -25.30 9.83
CA SER A 6 -8.61 -24.77 8.98
C SER A 6 -9.91 -24.56 9.75
N LYS A 7 -10.52 -23.37 9.56
CA LYS A 7 -11.71 -22.90 10.27
C LYS A 7 -13.03 -23.14 9.55
N VAL A 8 -13.05 -24.04 8.56
CA VAL A 8 -14.26 -24.41 7.79
C VAL A 8 -15.44 -24.78 8.73
N ASN A 9 -15.18 -25.53 9.80
CA ASN A 9 -16.22 -25.99 10.72
C ASN A 9 -16.63 -24.93 11.77
N LEU A 10 -15.97 -23.77 11.80
CA LEU A 10 -16.26 -22.66 12.72
C LEU A 10 -16.86 -21.45 12.01
N LEU A 11 -17.08 -21.50 10.68
CA LEU A 11 -17.57 -20.36 9.91
C LEU A 11 -18.92 -19.83 10.43
N ASP A 12 -19.88 -20.73 10.68
CA ASP A 12 -21.20 -20.34 11.20
C ASP A 12 -21.09 -19.69 12.58
N ASN A 13 -20.18 -20.18 13.43
CA ASN A 13 -19.98 -19.60 14.76
C ASN A 13 -19.25 -18.26 14.71
N ILE A 14 -18.30 -18.07 13.80
CA ILE A 14 -17.67 -16.77 13.58
C ILE A 14 -18.73 -15.77 13.09
N GLN A 15 -19.61 -16.19 12.18
CA GLN A 15 -20.75 -15.39 11.71
C GLN A 15 -21.68 -15.01 12.87
N GLU A 16 -22.08 -15.97 13.71
CA GLU A 16 -22.93 -15.73 14.88
C GLU A 16 -22.31 -14.70 15.84
N VAL A 17 -21.00 -14.79 16.11
CA VAL A 17 -20.30 -13.83 16.99
C VAL A 17 -20.30 -12.42 16.38
N ILE A 18 -20.10 -12.30 15.08
CA ILE A 18 -20.18 -11.00 14.38
C ILE A 18 -21.59 -10.44 14.47
N GLU A 19 -22.60 -11.25 14.11
CA GLU A 19 -24.00 -10.83 14.14
C GLU A 19 -24.47 -10.45 15.55
N GLU A 20 -24.00 -11.14 16.60
CA GLU A 20 -24.34 -10.84 17.98
C GLU A 20 -23.71 -9.54 18.47
N ASN A 21 -22.46 -9.24 18.10
CA ASN A 21 -21.68 -8.19 18.74
C ASN A 21 -21.41 -6.95 17.88
N VAL A 22 -21.31 -7.08 16.57
CA VAL A 22 -21.07 -5.95 15.64
C VAL A 22 -22.44 -5.34 15.29
N LYS A 23 -22.79 -4.25 15.96
CA LYS A 23 -24.11 -3.58 15.84
C LYS A 23 -24.07 -2.26 15.09
N ASP A 24 -22.89 -1.78 14.77
CA ASP A 24 -22.65 -0.59 13.97
C ASP A 24 -22.34 -0.96 12.52
N ASP A 25 -22.22 0.06 11.67
CA ASP A 25 -21.94 -0.11 10.25
C ASP A 25 -20.49 -0.56 10.05
N ALA A 26 -20.30 -1.83 9.72
CA ALA A 26 -19.00 -2.42 9.36
C ALA A 26 -18.94 -2.72 7.85
N HIS A 27 -17.86 -2.33 7.21
CA HIS A 27 -17.65 -2.47 5.77
C HIS A 27 -16.34 -3.18 5.41
N VAL A 28 -15.33 -3.12 6.27
CA VAL A 28 -14.00 -3.70 6.07
C VAL A 28 -13.75 -4.82 7.06
N PHE A 29 -13.53 -6.03 6.54
CA PHE A 29 -13.17 -7.22 7.30
C PHE A 29 -11.72 -7.61 7.01
N MET A 30 -10.92 -7.85 8.04
CA MET A 30 -9.55 -8.34 7.91
C MET A 30 -9.40 -9.76 8.44
N ASP A 31 -8.95 -10.67 7.60
CA ASP A 31 -8.46 -12.00 7.99
C ASP A 31 -6.92 -11.97 8.08
N LEU A 32 -6.35 -11.81 9.28
CA LEU A 32 -4.93 -11.47 9.45
C LEU A 32 -3.97 -12.67 9.37
N PHE A 33 -4.45 -13.88 9.69
CA PHE A 33 -3.70 -15.13 9.64
C PHE A 33 -4.46 -16.13 8.75
N SER A 34 -4.64 -15.77 7.48
CA SER A 34 -5.72 -16.36 6.68
C SER A 34 -5.51 -17.84 6.32
N GLY A 35 -4.28 -18.34 6.30
CA GLY A 35 -3.99 -19.73 5.90
C GLY A 35 -4.52 -20.03 4.50
N THR A 36 -5.58 -20.84 4.41
CA THR A 36 -6.24 -21.15 3.13
C THR A 36 -7.18 -20.06 2.63
N GLY A 37 -7.45 -19.03 3.43
CA GLY A 37 -8.35 -17.93 3.11
C GLY A 37 -9.82 -18.21 3.30
N ILE A 38 -10.21 -19.31 3.97
CA ILE A 38 -11.61 -19.73 4.00
C ILE A 38 -12.51 -18.75 4.78
N VAL A 39 -11.97 -18.12 5.82
CA VAL A 39 -12.71 -17.14 6.62
C VAL A 39 -12.89 -15.86 5.82
N GLY A 40 -11.80 -15.28 5.30
CA GLY A 40 -11.87 -14.13 4.40
C GLY A 40 -12.75 -14.37 3.16
N GLU A 41 -12.71 -15.58 2.56
CA GLU A 41 -13.58 -15.96 1.44
C GLU A 41 -15.06 -15.99 1.84
N ASN A 42 -15.41 -16.55 3.00
CA ASN A 42 -16.78 -16.58 3.50
C ASN A 42 -17.36 -15.17 3.72
N PHE A 43 -16.56 -14.27 4.29
CA PHE A 43 -16.97 -12.89 4.59
C PHE A 43 -16.84 -11.94 3.40
N LYS A 44 -16.20 -12.38 2.32
CA LYS A 44 -16.11 -11.60 1.07
C LYS A 44 -17.48 -11.20 0.54
N LYS A 45 -18.52 -12.02 0.72
CA LYS A 45 -19.87 -11.72 0.25
C LYS A 45 -20.50 -10.48 0.92
N ASP A 46 -20.03 -10.11 2.11
CA ASP A 46 -20.62 -9.06 2.95
C ASP A 46 -19.72 -7.82 3.07
N TYR A 47 -18.39 -7.99 2.99
CA TYR A 47 -17.42 -6.93 3.29
C TYR A 47 -16.39 -6.73 2.18
N GLN A 48 -15.76 -5.56 2.15
CA GLN A 48 -14.43 -5.42 1.58
C GLN A 48 -13.45 -6.23 2.44
N VAL A 49 -12.68 -7.13 1.82
CA VAL A 49 -11.79 -8.03 2.56
C VAL A 49 -10.33 -7.64 2.40
N LEU A 50 -9.68 -7.44 3.54
CA LEU A 50 -8.23 -7.45 3.68
C LEU A 50 -7.78 -8.85 4.15
N SER A 51 -6.74 -9.40 3.56
CA SER A 51 -6.25 -10.74 3.90
C SER A 51 -4.73 -10.77 3.98
N ASN A 52 -4.19 -11.60 4.86
CA ASN A 52 -2.74 -11.72 5.03
C ASN A 52 -2.33 -13.13 5.42
N ASP A 53 -1.20 -13.57 4.89
CA ASP A 53 -0.48 -14.71 5.46
C ASP A 53 1.03 -14.54 5.21
N SER A 54 1.85 -14.95 6.17
CA SER A 54 3.31 -14.93 6.05
C SER A 54 3.85 -15.92 5.00
N LEU A 55 3.15 -17.02 4.73
CA LEU A 55 3.57 -18.03 3.76
C LEU A 55 3.11 -17.63 2.35
N TYR A 56 4.02 -17.74 1.39
CA TYR A 56 3.76 -17.32 0.02
C TYR A 56 2.71 -18.19 -0.67
N PHE A 57 2.66 -19.50 -0.41
CA PHE A 57 1.60 -20.33 -1.00
C PHE A 57 0.22 -19.90 -0.50
N SER A 58 0.09 -19.55 0.78
CA SER A 58 -1.14 -19.01 1.36
C SER A 58 -1.50 -17.69 0.69
N TYR A 59 -0.54 -16.76 0.61
CA TYR A 59 -0.70 -15.49 -0.12
C TYR A 59 -1.25 -15.66 -1.54
N ILE A 60 -0.73 -16.64 -2.29
CA ILE A 60 -1.20 -16.93 -3.65
C ILE A 60 -2.67 -17.39 -3.64
N LEU A 61 -3.07 -18.25 -2.71
CA LEU A 61 -4.48 -18.67 -2.56
C LEU A 61 -5.38 -17.47 -2.26
N LEU A 62 -4.95 -16.57 -1.37
CA LEU A 62 -5.69 -15.36 -1.01
C LEU A 62 -5.81 -14.40 -2.19
N LYS A 63 -4.71 -14.12 -2.90
CA LYS A 63 -4.72 -13.26 -4.09
C LYS A 63 -5.63 -13.81 -5.18
N ALA A 64 -5.67 -15.13 -5.34
CA ALA A 64 -6.54 -15.80 -6.29
C ALA A 64 -8.02 -15.78 -5.92
N LYS A 65 -8.38 -15.98 -4.64
CA LYS A 65 -9.77 -16.16 -4.20
C LYS A 65 -10.42 -14.89 -3.65
N ILE A 66 -9.64 -14.04 -2.99
CA ILE A 66 -10.11 -12.85 -2.28
C ILE A 66 -9.86 -11.59 -3.12
N GLU A 67 -8.63 -11.33 -3.55
CA GLU A 67 -8.31 -10.09 -4.31
C GLU A 67 -8.95 -10.10 -5.71
N ASN A 68 -8.95 -11.24 -6.40
CA ASN A 68 -9.67 -11.41 -7.65
C ASN A 68 -11.19 -11.36 -7.43
N ASN A 69 -11.89 -10.55 -8.23
CA ASN A 69 -13.36 -10.48 -8.23
C ASN A 69 -14.01 -11.20 -9.42
N SER A 70 -13.23 -11.92 -10.22
CA SER A 70 -13.75 -12.77 -11.29
C SER A 70 -12.70 -13.79 -11.72
N ILE A 71 -13.14 -14.87 -12.34
CA ILE A 71 -12.24 -15.80 -13.04
C ILE A 71 -11.54 -15.01 -14.16
N PRO A 72 -10.19 -14.99 -14.21
CA PRO A 72 -9.49 -14.23 -15.23
C PRO A 72 -9.79 -14.73 -16.64
N ASN A 73 -9.83 -13.80 -17.60
CA ASN A 73 -10.21 -14.11 -18.98
C ASN A 73 -9.04 -14.56 -19.87
N PHE A 74 -7.79 -14.38 -19.42
CA PHE A 74 -6.56 -14.76 -20.11
C PHE A 74 -6.47 -14.22 -21.55
N SER A 75 -6.80 -12.94 -21.74
CA SER A 75 -6.91 -12.32 -23.06
C SER A 75 -5.63 -12.40 -23.88
N GLU A 76 -4.46 -12.20 -23.27
CA GLU A 76 -3.18 -12.25 -23.99
C GLU A 76 -2.80 -13.69 -24.37
N LEU A 77 -3.07 -14.68 -23.52
CA LEU A 77 -2.90 -16.10 -23.86
C LEU A 77 -3.78 -16.52 -25.05
N LYS A 78 -5.02 -16.01 -25.13
CA LYS A 78 -5.91 -16.27 -26.25
C LYS A 78 -5.36 -15.74 -27.58
N LYS A 79 -4.65 -14.61 -27.57
CA LYS A 79 -4.03 -14.03 -28.77
C LYS A 79 -2.93 -14.92 -29.36
N ILE A 80 -2.23 -15.68 -28.50
CA ILE A 80 -1.21 -16.65 -28.94
C ILE A 80 -1.75 -18.06 -29.14
N GLY A 81 -3.09 -18.22 -29.16
CA GLY A 81 -3.75 -19.49 -29.44
C GLY A 81 -4.06 -20.36 -28.23
N ILE A 82 -3.66 -19.96 -27.02
CA ILE A 82 -3.93 -20.70 -25.77
C ILE A 82 -5.29 -20.28 -25.23
N LYS A 83 -6.36 -20.94 -25.71
CA LYS A 83 -7.75 -20.63 -25.34
C LYS A 83 -8.17 -21.23 -23.99
N GLU A 84 -7.62 -22.39 -23.66
CA GLU A 84 -7.92 -23.19 -22.47
C GLU A 84 -6.62 -23.40 -21.68
N PRO A 85 -6.18 -22.42 -20.86
CA PRO A 85 -4.87 -22.49 -20.19
C PRO A 85 -4.70 -23.73 -19.31
N LEU A 86 -5.76 -24.17 -18.63
CA LEU A 86 -5.73 -25.35 -17.76
C LEU A 86 -5.47 -26.62 -18.59
N HIS A 87 -6.19 -26.79 -19.71
CA HIS A 87 -6.00 -27.92 -20.61
C HIS A 87 -4.59 -27.93 -21.21
N TYR A 88 -4.09 -26.77 -21.62
CA TYR A 88 -2.71 -26.63 -22.10
C TYR A 88 -1.70 -27.08 -21.04
N LEU A 89 -1.81 -26.55 -19.82
CA LEU A 89 -0.89 -26.87 -18.72
C LEU A 89 -0.89 -28.36 -18.35
N GLU A 90 -2.05 -29.02 -18.42
CA GLU A 90 -2.18 -30.45 -18.15
C GLU A 90 -1.62 -31.38 -19.23
N ASN A 91 -1.69 -30.99 -20.50
CA ASN A 91 -1.52 -31.92 -21.61
C ASN A 91 -0.35 -31.62 -22.54
N GLU A 92 0.19 -30.39 -22.53
CA GLU A 92 1.31 -30.02 -23.38
C GLU A 92 2.51 -30.96 -23.12
N GLU A 93 3.19 -31.35 -24.20
CA GLU A 93 4.36 -32.21 -24.14
C GLU A 93 5.58 -31.43 -23.62
N PHE A 94 6.44 -32.11 -22.88
CA PHE A 94 7.70 -31.55 -22.39
C PHE A 94 8.72 -32.66 -22.20
N GLU A 95 9.99 -32.26 -22.11
CA GLU A 95 11.08 -33.14 -21.69
C GLU A 95 11.60 -32.69 -20.32
N ILE A 96 11.96 -33.65 -19.45
CA ILE A 96 12.56 -33.33 -18.16
C ILE A 96 13.91 -32.67 -18.41
N SER A 97 14.05 -31.41 -17.99
CA SER A 97 15.29 -30.64 -18.10
C SER A 97 15.99 -30.51 -16.75
N HIS A 98 17.24 -30.05 -16.75
CA HIS A 98 17.99 -29.75 -15.53
C HIS A 98 17.34 -28.65 -14.65
N GLU A 99 16.41 -27.86 -15.20
CA GLU A 99 15.67 -26.81 -14.48
C GLU A 99 14.51 -27.39 -13.64
N PHE A 100 14.18 -28.67 -13.77
CA PHE A 100 13.04 -29.31 -13.11
C PHE A 100 13.34 -29.62 -11.64
N PHE A 101 13.29 -28.61 -10.79
CA PHE A 101 13.70 -28.69 -9.40
C PHE A 101 12.95 -29.77 -8.62
N LEU A 102 11.63 -29.87 -8.74
CA LEU A 102 10.82 -30.81 -7.98
C LEU A 102 11.07 -32.26 -8.41
N THR A 103 11.24 -32.47 -9.71
CA THR A 103 11.53 -33.77 -10.29
C THR A 103 12.83 -34.32 -9.73
N HIS A 104 13.89 -33.51 -9.73
CA HIS A 104 15.21 -33.92 -9.24
C HIS A 104 15.24 -34.12 -7.71
N ASN A 105 14.41 -33.40 -6.96
CA ASN A 105 14.56 -33.31 -5.50
C ASN A 105 13.46 -33.99 -4.68
N TYR A 106 12.24 -34.14 -5.20
CA TYR A 106 11.06 -34.63 -4.47
C TYR A 106 10.35 -35.81 -5.16
N SER A 107 10.98 -36.38 -6.19
CA SER A 107 10.53 -37.60 -6.86
C SER A 107 11.69 -38.60 -6.99
N PRO A 108 11.43 -39.90 -7.24
CA PRO A 108 12.49 -40.90 -7.36
C PRO A 108 13.21 -40.87 -8.72
N TYR A 109 13.50 -39.67 -9.23
CA TYR A 109 14.24 -39.44 -10.46
C TYR A 109 15.75 -39.47 -10.20
N MET A 110 16.51 -40.10 -11.09
CA MET A 110 17.99 -40.19 -11.05
C MET A 110 18.59 -40.50 -9.66
N GLY A 111 18.02 -41.48 -8.96
CA GLY A 111 18.55 -41.97 -7.68
C GLY A 111 18.13 -41.17 -6.44
N CYS A 112 17.33 -40.11 -6.60
CA CYS A 112 16.70 -39.46 -5.45
C CYS A 112 15.78 -40.45 -4.70
N GLU A 113 15.86 -40.52 -3.38
CA GLU A 113 15.04 -41.44 -2.58
C GLU A 113 13.68 -40.86 -2.18
N ARG A 114 13.46 -39.56 -2.41
CA ARG A 114 12.23 -38.90 -1.96
C ARG A 114 11.08 -39.27 -2.87
N MET A 115 9.96 -39.64 -2.26
CA MET A 115 8.78 -40.14 -2.96
C MET A 115 7.56 -39.27 -2.64
N TYR A 116 7.69 -37.93 -2.59
CA TYR A 116 6.52 -37.06 -2.42
C TYR A 116 5.61 -37.11 -3.64
N PHE A 117 6.22 -37.22 -4.82
CA PHE A 117 5.53 -37.32 -6.10
C PHE A 117 6.13 -38.45 -6.94
N THR A 118 5.34 -39.01 -7.85
CA THR A 118 5.90 -39.77 -8.98
C THR A 118 6.72 -38.83 -9.88
N VAL A 119 7.63 -39.38 -10.67
CA VAL A 119 8.42 -38.60 -11.64
C VAL A 119 7.50 -37.86 -12.62
N GLU A 120 6.42 -38.50 -13.08
CA GLU A 120 5.41 -37.88 -13.96
C GLU A 120 4.74 -36.66 -13.31
N ASN A 121 4.30 -36.78 -12.05
CA ASN A 121 3.61 -35.68 -11.39
C ASN A 121 4.57 -34.54 -11.01
N ALA A 122 5.78 -34.85 -10.53
CA ALA A 122 6.77 -33.82 -10.22
C ALA A 122 7.17 -33.01 -11.46
N SER A 123 7.42 -33.70 -12.57
CA SER A 123 7.79 -33.07 -13.83
C SER A 123 6.65 -32.25 -14.44
N ARG A 124 5.39 -32.69 -14.29
CA ARG A 124 4.24 -31.86 -14.67
C ARG A 124 4.13 -30.59 -13.82
N ILE A 125 4.40 -30.64 -12.51
CA ILE A 125 4.42 -29.43 -11.67
C ILE A 125 5.55 -28.48 -12.10
N ASP A 126 6.75 -29.00 -12.35
CA ASP A 126 7.89 -28.20 -12.82
C ASP A 126 7.57 -27.52 -14.16
N PHE A 127 7.06 -28.27 -15.14
CA PHE A 127 6.61 -27.74 -16.42
C PHE A 127 5.61 -26.59 -16.26
N ILE A 128 4.61 -26.77 -15.39
CA ILE A 128 3.60 -25.73 -15.14
C ILE A 128 4.26 -24.49 -14.53
N ARG A 129 5.12 -24.63 -13.52
CA ARG A 129 5.77 -23.47 -12.89
C ARG A 129 6.68 -22.71 -13.84
N LEU A 130 7.48 -23.40 -14.64
CA LEU A 130 8.31 -22.78 -15.69
C LEU A 130 7.44 -22.06 -16.72
N THR A 131 6.33 -22.67 -17.14
CA THR A 131 5.37 -22.07 -18.08
C THR A 131 4.72 -20.81 -17.50
N LEU A 132 4.26 -20.84 -16.25
CA LEU A 132 3.66 -19.67 -15.58
C LEU A 132 4.67 -18.53 -15.41
N ASN A 133 5.92 -18.85 -15.04
CA ASN A 133 6.98 -17.85 -14.90
C ASN A 133 7.30 -17.21 -16.26
N ARG A 134 7.39 -18.02 -17.32
CA ARG A 134 7.58 -17.51 -18.68
C ARG A 134 6.42 -16.61 -19.12
N TRP A 135 5.17 -17.06 -18.95
CA TRP A 135 4.00 -16.25 -19.30
C TRP A 135 3.96 -14.92 -18.55
N LYS A 136 4.32 -14.92 -17.26
CA LYS A 136 4.40 -13.68 -16.47
C LYS A 136 5.52 -12.75 -16.97
N ASN A 137 6.71 -13.29 -17.22
CA ASN A 137 7.86 -12.52 -17.71
C ASN A 137 7.62 -11.94 -19.12
N GLU A 138 6.91 -12.67 -19.98
CA GLU A 138 6.49 -12.24 -21.32
C GLU A 138 5.23 -11.35 -21.31
N SER A 139 4.71 -10.98 -20.13
CA SER A 139 3.49 -10.19 -19.97
C SER A 139 2.24 -10.79 -20.63
N LEU A 140 2.21 -12.12 -20.80
CA LEU A 140 1.06 -12.89 -21.30
C LEU A 140 0.02 -13.15 -20.21
N ILE A 141 0.40 -13.00 -18.94
CA ILE A 141 -0.51 -13.00 -17.79
C ILE A 141 -0.08 -11.91 -16.81
N ASN A 142 -1.05 -11.23 -16.22
CA ASN A 142 -0.82 -10.27 -15.14
C ASN A 142 -0.70 -10.95 -13.76
N GLU A 143 -0.48 -10.17 -12.71
CA GLU A 143 -0.35 -10.65 -11.33
C GLU A 143 -1.53 -11.50 -10.83
N LEU A 144 -2.76 -11.10 -11.15
CA LEU A 144 -3.98 -11.77 -10.72
C LEU A 144 -4.25 -13.04 -11.54
N GLU A 145 -3.92 -13.02 -12.83
CA GLU A 145 -3.94 -14.20 -13.71
C GLU A 145 -2.91 -15.25 -13.28
N PHE A 146 -1.69 -14.79 -12.96
CA PHE A 146 -0.63 -15.64 -12.41
C PHE A 146 -1.05 -16.27 -11.07
N ALA A 147 -1.57 -15.46 -10.14
CA ALA A 147 -2.02 -15.96 -8.85
C ALA A 147 -3.15 -17.00 -9.02
N TYR A 148 -4.11 -16.75 -9.90
CA TYR A 148 -5.20 -17.70 -10.17
C TYR A 148 -4.69 -19.05 -10.67
N LEU A 149 -3.83 -19.07 -11.68
CA LEU A 149 -3.28 -20.31 -12.23
C LEU A 149 -2.37 -21.04 -11.23
N LEU A 150 -1.58 -20.31 -10.45
CA LEU A 150 -0.71 -20.90 -9.44
C LEU A 150 -1.52 -21.45 -8.24
N ALA A 151 -2.59 -20.77 -7.83
CA ALA A 151 -3.50 -21.27 -6.80
C ALA A 151 -4.20 -22.58 -7.23
N ILE A 152 -4.61 -22.68 -8.50
CA ILE A 152 -5.14 -23.93 -9.08
C ILE A 152 -4.14 -25.07 -8.96
N LEU A 153 -2.86 -24.81 -9.30
CA LEU A 153 -1.80 -25.80 -9.15
C LEU A 153 -1.64 -26.22 -7.68
N ILE A 154 -1.53 -25.26 -6.76
CA ILE A 154 -1.37 -25.51 -5.32
C ILE A 154 -2.53 -26.37 -4.77
N GLU A 155 -3.77 -26.09 -5.18
CA GLU A 155 -4.95 -26.85 -4.77
C GLU A 155 -4.99 -28.28 -5.35
N ALA A 156 -4.43 -28.48 -6.55
CA ALA A 156 -4.36 -29.78 -7.21
C ALA A 156 -3.28 -30.71 -6.61
N VAL A 157 -2.15 -30.16 -6.18
CA VAL A 157 -0.98 -30.91 -5.70
C VAL A 157 -1.32 -31.95 -4.61
N PRO A 158 -2.08 -31.62 -3.53
CA PRO A 158 -2.43 -32.60 -2.50
C PRO A 158 -3.11 -33.89 -2.99
N PHE A 159 -3.75 -33.88 -4.16
CA PHE A 159 -4.42 -35.05 -4.72
C PHE A 159 -3.47 -36.02 -5.42
N ILE A 160 -2.23 -35.61 -5.67
CA ILE A 160 -1.17 -36.44 -6.25
C ILE A 160 0.05 -36.58 -5.32
N SER A 161 -0.06 -36.11 -4.07
CA SER A 161 0.99 -36.19 -3.05
C SER A 161 0.96 -37.52 -2.31
N ASN A 162 2.13 -38.14 -2.15
CA ASN A 162 2.32 -39.38 -1.40
C ASN A 162 2.60 -39.11 0.09
N ILE A 163 1.60 -38.55 0.77
CA ILE A 163 1.69 -38.09 2.16
C ILE A 163 0.49 -38.56 3.00
N SER A 164 0.67 -38.65 4.32
CA SER A 164 -0.41 -38.99 5.27
C SER A 164 -1.34 -37.81 5.62
N GLY A 165 -0.96 -36.58 5.29
CA GLY A 165 -1.79 -35.39 5.48
C GLY A 165 -1.03 -34.07 5.39
N THR A 166 0.24 -34.04 5.79
CA THR A 166 1.16 -32.91 5.62
C THR A 166 2.42 -33.33 4.91
N TYR A 167 3.22 -32.37 4.45
CA TYR A 167 4.49 -32.60 3.77
C TYR A 167 5.67 -32.79 4.73
N GLY A 168 5.43 -32.82 6.05
CA GLY A 168 6.48 -33.08 7.04
C GLY A 168 7.15 -34.46 6.88
N ALA A 169 6.52 -35.40 6.17
CA ALA A 169 7.12 -36.67 5.73
C ALA A 169 6.38 -37.23 4.51
N TYR A 170 7.08 -38.04 3.71
CA TYR A 170 6.51 -38.84 2.63
C TYR A 170 6.34 -40.31 3.03
N LEU A 171 5.41 -41.01 2.38
CA LEU A 171 5.20 -42.45 2.59
C LEU A 171 6.25 -43.28 1.84
N LYS A 172 6.71 -44.38 2.43
CA LYS A 172 7.66 -45.31 1.80
C LYS A 172 7.02 -46.25 0.77
N HIS A 173 5.69 -46.29 0.72
CA HIS A 173 4.90 -46.96 -0.30
C HIS A 173 4.05 -45.90 -1.01
N TRP A 174 3.62 -46.17 -2.23
CA TRP A 174 2.75 -45.25 -2.96
C TRP A 174 1.32 -45.29 -2.41
N ASP A 175 0.84 -44.14 -1.96
CA ASP A 175 -0.58 -43.89 -1.80
C ASP A 175 -1.25 -43.96 -3.19
N LYS A 176 -2.41 -44.61 -3.27
CA LYS A 176 -3.17 -44.75 -4.53
C LYS A 176 -3.44 -43.39 -5.20
N ARG A 177 -3.60 -42.32 -4.41
CA ARG A 177 -3.80 -40.95 -4.91
C ARG A 177 -2.58 -40.45 -5.68
N ALA A 178 -1.37 -40.73 -5.20
CA ALA A 178 -0.13 -40.27 -5.81
C ALA A 178 0.17 -40.89 -7.19
N LEU A 179 -0.45 -42.04 -7.49
CA LEU A 179 -0.38 -42.70 -8.79
C LEU A 179 -1.36 -42.12 -9.82
N GLY A 180 -2.29 -41.26 -9.40
CA GLY A 180 -3.15 -40.52 -10.31
C GLY A 180 -2.39 -39.40 -11.02
N LYS A 181 -2.90 -38.95 -12.17
CA LYS A 181 -2.38 -37.78 -12.88
C LYS A 181 -2.84 -36.48 -12.21
N LEU A 182 -1.98 -35.45 -12.22
CA LEU A 182 -2.35 -34.09 -11.82
C LEU A 182 -3.56 -33.61 -12.64
N LYS A 183 -4.59 -33.09 -11.96
CA LYS A 183 -5.77 -32.49 -12.58
C LYS A 183 -6.03 -31.12 -11.99
N LEU A 184 -5.94 -30.09 -12.84
CA LEU A 184 -6.25 -28.70 -12.57
C LEU A 184 -7.76 -28.49 -12.64
N ARG A 185 -8.31 -27.76 -11.68
CA ARG A 185 -9.74 -27.42 -11.63
C ARG A 185 -9.88 -25.93 -11.41
N THR A 186 -10.84 -25.32 -12.08
CA THR A 186 -11.16 -23.90 -11.87
C THR A 186 -11.50 -23.65 -10.39
N LEU A 187 -11.04 -22.52 -9.88
CA LEU A 187 -11.48 -22.01 -8.58
C LEU A 187 -12.72 -21.14 -8.77
N ASP A 188 -13.66 -21.27 -7.84
CA ASP A 188 -14.81 -20.37 -7.73
C ASP A 188 -14.34 -19.02 -7.18
N ILE A 189 -14.66 -17.95 -7.89
CA ILE A 189 -14.27 -16.58 -7.52
C ILE A 189 -15.53 -15.75 -7.37
N GLY A 190 -15.85 -15.35 -6.13
CA GLY A 190 -16.94 -14.41 -5.85
C GLY A 190 -16.58 -12.98 -6.25
N ASN A 191 -17.57 -12.20 -6.67
CA ASN A 191 -17.46 -10.77 -6.89
C ASN A 191 -18.30 -10.04 -5.83
N ASN A 192 -17.64 -9.31 -4.93
CA ASN A 192 -18.32 -8.46 -3.95
C ASN A 192 -18.31 -6.99 -4.33
N HIS A 193 -17.80 -6.66 -5.52
CA HIS A 193 -17.67 -5.31 -6.05
C HIS A 193 -16.79 -4.34 -5.24
N TYR A 194 -16.11 -4.84 -4.20
CA TYR A 194 -15.14 -4.08 -3.41
C TYR A 194 -13.71 -4.28 -3.92
N ALA A 195 -12.85 -3.31 -3.66
CA ALA A 195 -11.41 -3.43 -3.88
C ALA A 195 -10.76 -4.23 -2.73
N ASN A 196 -10.90 -5.55 -2.76
CA ASN A 196 -10.25 -6.44 -1.80
C ASN A 196 -8.72 -6.36 -1.93
N LYS A 197 -7.99 -6.69 -0.87
CA LYS A 197 -6.53 -6.61 -0.86
C LYS A 197 -5.90 -7.77 -0.10
N THR A 198 -4.81 -8.32 -0.65
CA THR A 198 -4.03 -9.36 -0.01
C THR A 198 -2.59 -8.92 0.24
N TYR A 199 -2.07 -9.28 1.42
CA TYR A 199 -0.71 -9.02 1.88
C TYR A 199 0.06 -10.34 2.13
N ASN A 200 1.39 -10.28 2.04
CA ASN A 200 2.32 -11.36 2.40
C ASN A 200 3.35 -10.85 3.39
N GLU A 201 2.90 -10.49 4.58
CA GLU A 201 3.73 -9.87 5.62
C GLU A 201 3.60 -10.60 6.96
N ASP A 202 4.57 -10.35 7.84
CA ASP A 202 4.41 -10.70 9.25
C ASP A 202 3.22 -9.92 9.85
N ALA A 203 2.35 -10.63 10.57
CA ALA A 203 1.10 -10.07 11.08
C ALA A 203 1.31 -8.89 12.05
N ASN A 204 2.33 -8.96 12.91
CA ASN A 204 2.66 -7.88 13.84
C ASN A 204 3.22 -6.64 13.13
N SER A 205 3.91 -6.84 12.01
CA SER A 205 4.41 -5.74 11.18
C SER A 205 3.29 -5.10 10.35
N LEU A 206 2.36 -5.92 9.85
CA LEU A 206 1.26 -5.45 9.01
C LEU A 206 0.19 -4.70 9.81
N ILE A 207 -0.15 -5.18 11.01
CA ILE A 207 -1.26 -4.65 11.80
C ILE A 207 -1.08 -3.17 12.17
N GLU A 208 0.15 -2.66 12.20
CA GLU A 208 0.47 -1.24 12.42
C GLU A 208 0.13 -0.31 11.23
N LYS A 209 -0.11 -0.90 10.06
CA LYS A 209 -0.27 -0.21 8.76
C LYS A 209 -1.68 -0.32 8.19
N VAL A 210 -2.50 -1.22 8.73
CA VAL A 210 -3.85 -1.50 8.23
C VAL A 210 -4.89 -1.23 9.32
N TYR A 211 -6.08 -0.85 8.88
CA TYR A 211 -7.21 -0.52 9.72
C TYR A 211 -8.48 -1.01 9.02
N GLY A 212 -9.57 -1.06 9.77
CA GLY A 212 -10.88 -1.49 9.29
C GLY A 212 -11.85 -1.66 10.44
N ASP A 213 -12.96 -2.34 10.18
CA ASP A 213 -14.04 -2.44 11.16
C ASP A 213 -13.89 -3.71 11.99
N ILE A 214 -13.72 -4.85 11.32
CA ILE A 214 -13.65 -6.17 11.94
C ILE A 214 -12.30 -6.81 11.65
N LEU A 215 -11.55 -7.16 12.70
CA LEU A 215 -10.31 -7.92 12.63
C LEU A 215 -10.52 -9.33 13.16
N TYR A 216 -10.28 -10.32 12.30
CA TYR A 216 -10.25 -11.73 12.66
C TYR A 216 -8.82 -12.24 12.77
N ILE A 217 -8.51 -12.90 13.89
CA ILE A 217 -7.17 -13.38 14.24
C ILE A 217 -7.26 -14.88 14.55
N ASP A 218 -6.54 -15.69 13.78
CA ASP A 218 -6.39 -17.15 14.00
C ASP A 218 -4.89 -17.54 13.98
N PRO A 219 -4.12 -17.15 15.01
CA PRO A 219 -2.69 -17.37 15.01
C PRO A 219 -2.36 -18.84 15.30
N PRO A 220 -1.15 -19.30 14.96
CA PRO A 220 -0.66 -20.61 15.40
C PRO A 220 -0.77 -20.76 16.92
N TYR A 221 -1.57 -21.73 17.38
CA TYR A 221 -1.78 -21.97 18.82
C TYR A 221 -0.86 -23.04 19.40
N ASN A 222 -0.04 -23.71 18.58
CA ASN A 222 0.89 -24.74 19.05
C ASN A 222 2.32 -24.49 18.54
N GLY A 223 3.29 -25.16 19.16
CA GLY A 223 4.71 -24.96 18.85
C GLY A 223 5.18 -25.49 17.48
N ARG A 224 4.28 -26.05 16.65
CA ARG A 224 4.65 -26.60 15.33
C ARG A 224 4.69 -25.49 14.29
N GLN A 225 5.72 -25.49 13.47
CA GLN A 225 5.89 -24.53 12.38
C GLN A 225 5.08 -24.99 11.15
N TYR A 226 4.23 -24.12 10.61
CA TYR A 226 3.49 -24.41 9.37
C TYR A 226 4.44 -24.67 8.20
N ILE A 227 5.50 -23.86 8.06
CA ILE A 227 6.49 -24.04 7.00
C ILE A 227 7.09 -25.45 6.97
N SER A 228 7.34 -26.09 8.12
CA SER A 228 7.85 -27.48 8.14
C SER A 228 6.84 -28.51 7.62
N ASN A 229 5.54 -28.27 7.82
CA ASN A 229 4.46 -29.17 7.39
C ASN A 229 3.99 -28.89 5.96
N TYR A 230 4.24 -27.69 5.44
CA TYR A 230 3.80 -27.24 4.12
C TYR A 230 4.97 -26.79 3.23
N HIS A 231 6.21 -27.16 3.59
CA HIS A 231 7.42 -26.68 2.92
C HIS A 231 7.39 -26.92 1.41
N LEU A 232 6.81 -28.05 0.98
CA LEU A 232 6.77 -28.41 -0.43
C LEU A 232 5.78 -27.54 -1.21
N LEU A 233 4.64 -27.16 -0.62
CA LEU A 233 3.73 -26.19 -1.22
C LEU A 233 4.39 -24.82 -1.33
N GLU A 234 5.13 -24.42 -0.30
CA GLU A 234 5.88 -23.17 -0.30
C GLU A 234 6.98 -23.18 -1.39
N THR A 235 7.73 -24.27 -1.53
CA THR A 235 8.68 -24.48 -2.63
C THR A 235 8.01 -24.43 -3.99
N ILE A 236 6.82 -25.01 -4.16
CA ILE A 236 6.07 -24.93 -5.42
C ILE A 236 5.64 -23.49 -5.71
N ALA A 237 5.15 -22.76 -4.70
CA ALA A 237 4.67 -21.40 -4.85
C ALA A 237 5.81 -20.44 -5.21
N LEU A 238 6.89 -20.42 -4.43
CA LEU A 238 8.06 -19.56 -4.66
C LEU A 238 8.86 -19.98 -5.89
N TYR A 239 9.04 -21.29 -6.09
CA TYR A 239 9.79 -21.88 -7.20
C TYR A 239 11.21 -21.29 -7.37
N ASP A 240 11.92 -21.20 -6.24
CA ASP A 240 13.15 -20.43 -6.05
C ASP A 240 14.41 -21.28 -5.84
N TYR A 241 14.35 -22.58 -6.16
CA TYR A 241 15.50 -23.49 -6.18
C TYR A 241 16.33 -23.50 -4.88
N PRO A 242 15.71 -23.61 -3.69
CA PRO A 242 16.43 -23.49 -2.43
C PRO A 242 17.43 -24.64 -2.21
N GLU A 243 18.49 -24.37 -1.44
CA GLU A 243 19.40 -25.42 -0.96
C GLU A 243 18.72 -26.26 0.12
N ILE A 244 18.12 -27.37 -0.28
CA ILE A 244 17.32 -28.22 0.61
C ILE A 244 18.19 -29.13 1.48
N TYR A 245 17.68 -29.50 2.66
CA TYR A 245 18.40 -30.36 3.60
C TYR A 245 17.52 -31.46 4.22
N GLY A 246 18.18 -32.48 4.74
CA GLY A 246 17.54 -33.60 5.43
C GLY A 246 16.80 -34.58 4.51
N LYS A 247 16.29 -35.67 5.12
CA LYS A 247 15.62 -36.77 4.40
C LYS A 247 14.35 -36.30 3.69
N THR A 248 13.64 -35.34 4.26
CA THR A 248 12.40 -34.79 3.70
C THR A 248 12.65 -33.64 2.70
N GLY A 249 13.87 -33.12 2.61
CA GLY A 249 14.20 -32.01 1.70
C GLY A 249 13.55 -30.71 2.13
N LEU A 250 13.77 -30.29 3.38
CA LEU A 250 13.26 -29.01 3.87
C LEU A 250 14.01 -27.86 3.19
N ARG A 251 13.29 -26.80 2.80
CA ARG A 251 13.89 -25.51 2.39
C ARG A 251 14.42 -24.77 3.63
N PRO A 252 15.49 -23.98 3.52
CA PRO A 252 15.97 -23.12 4.61
C PRO A 252 14.85 -22.18 5.09
N TYR A 253 14.76 -21.98 6.40
CA TYR A 253 13.83 -21.02 6.98
C TYR A 253 14.43 -19.62 6.90
N VAL A 254 13.65 -18.63 6.50
CA VAL A 254 13.98 -17.22 6.76
C VAL A 254 14.08 -17.09 8.29
N GLU A 255 15.19 -16.55 8.78
CA GLU A 255 15.67 -16.66 10.16
C GLU A 255 14.70 -16.11 11.22
N SER A 256 13.70 -16.90 11.62
CA SER A 256 13.10 -16.96 12.96
C SER A 256 11.88 -17.88 12.94
N LYS A 257 11.74 -18.71 13.98
CA LYS A 257 10.47 -19.41 14.24
C LYS A 257 9.41 -18.35 14.49
N SER A 258 8.19 -18.54 13.94
CA SER A 258 7.07 -17.64 14.24
C SER A 258 6.95 -17.43 15.75
N LEU A 259 6.88 -16.18 16.21
CA LEU A 259 6.75 -15.83 17.62
C LEU A 259 5.52 -16.49 18.25
N TYR A 260 4.45 -16.68 17.46
CA TYR A 260 3.23 -17.38 17.87
C TYR A 260 3.43 -18.87 18.14
N CYS A 261 4.49 -19.49 17.60
CA CYS A 261 4.86 -20.86 17.92
C CYS A 261 5.86 -20.97 19.09
N GLN A 262 6.20 -19.87 19.77
CA GLN A 262 7.17 -19.84 20.86
C GLN A 262 6.50 -19.42 22.17
N LYS A 263 6.39 -20.35 23.14
CA LYS A 263 5.68 -20.09 24.42
C LYS A 263 6.19 -18.85 25.18
N LYS A 264 7.47 -18.51 25.04
CA LYS A 264 8.07 -17.33 25.69
C LYS A 264 7.72 -16.01 25.01
N GLU A 265 7.48 -16.03 23.70
CA GLU A 265 7.32 -14.81 22.89
C GLU A 265 5.85 -14.54 22.54
N VAL A 266 5.01 -15.58 22.49
CA VAL A 266 3.62 -15.51 22.02
C VAL A 266 2.77 -14.49 22.78
N GLY A 267 2.96 -14.35 24.11
CA GLY A 267 2.23 -13.37 24.90
C GLY A 267 2.56 -11.93 24.52
N ASN A 268 3.84 -11.62 24.34
CA ASN A 268 4.30 -10.29 23.92
C ASN A 268 3.87 -9.98 22.48
N ALA A 269 4.01 -10.95 21.56
CA ALA A 269 3.60 -10.81 20.18
C ALA A 269 2.08 -10.57 20.08
N PHE A 270 1.28 -11.35 20.82
CA PHE A 270 -0.17 -11.16 20.85
C PHE A 270 -0.56 -9.82 21.48
N ASN A 271 0.04 -9.44 22.61
CA ASN A 271 -0.22 -8.13 23.24
C ASN A 271 0.08 -6.96 22.29
N HIS A 272 1.23 -6.99 21.63
CA HIS A 272 1.60 -5.97 20.65
C HIS A 272 0.58 -5.89 19.51
N LEU A 273 0.15 -7.05 18.98
CA LEU A 273 -0.82 -7.10 17.89
C LEU A 273 -2.14 -6.44 18.29
N ILE A 274 -2.68 -6.75 19.47
CA ILE A 274 -3.94 -6.17 19.95
C ILE A 274 -3.80 -4.68 20.27
N GLU A 275 -2.67 -4.27 20.87
CA GLU A 275 -2.35 -2.87 21.14
C GLU A 275 -2.40 -2.04 19.86
N LYS A 276 -1.68 -2.49 18.82
CA LYS A 276 -1.52 -1.77 17.55
C LYS A 276 -2.70 -1.93 16.60
N ALA A 277 -3.56 -2.92 16.80
CA ALA A 277 -4.73 -3.14 15.95
C ALA A 277 -5.66 -1.93 15.91
N ASN A 278 -5.77 -1.31 14.74
CA ASN A 278 -6.71 -0.22 14.52
C ASN A 278 -8.02 -0.73 13.93
N PHE A 279 -8.65 -1.63 14.66
CA PHE A 279 -9.91 -2.26 14.31
C PHE A 279 -10.84 -2.21 15.50
N ARG A 280 -12.08 -1.78 15.26
CA ARG A 280 -13.06 -1.55 16.31
C ARG A 280 -13.55 -2.86 16.91
N HIS A 281 -13.75 -3.89 16.09
CA HIS A 281 -14.17 -5.22 16.52
C HIS A 281 -13.04 -6.20 16.30
N ILE A 282 -12.64 -6.92 17.34
CA ILE A 282 -11.59 -7.94 17.26
C ILE A 282 -12.17 -9.28 17.66
N LEU A 283 -12.05 -10.26 16.76
CA LEU A 283 -12.38 -11.66 16.98
C LEU A 283 -11.11 -12.49 16.98
N VAL A 284 -10.95 -13.36 17.97
CA VAL A 284 -9.78 -14.25 18.08
C VAL A 284 -10.26 -15.68 18.16
N SER A 285 -9.89 -16.50 17.18
CA SER A 285 -10.05 -17.95 17.27
C SER A 285 -8.82 -18.57 17.91
N TYR A 286 -9.03 -19.45 18.89
CA TYR A 286 -7.94 -20.12 19.59
C TYR A 286 -8.37 -21.46 20.18
N SER A 287 -7.40 -22.34 20.43
CA SER A 287 -7.66 -23.66 21.02
C SER A 287 -7.39 -23.66 22.52
N SER A 288 -8.14 -24.44 23.28
CA SER A 288 -7.87 -24.70 24.70
C SER A 288 -6.52 -25.41 24.95
N GLU A 289 -5.90 -26.00 23.91
CA GLU A 289 -4.52 -26.54 23.97
C GLU A 289 -3.45 -25.51 23.57
N GLY A 290 -3.83 -24.25 23.50
CA GLY A 290 -2.99 -23.19 22.98
C GLY A 290 -1.77 -22.87 23.86
N LEU A 291 -0.76 -22.23 23.26
CA LEU A 291 0.38 -21.69 24.00
C LEU A 291 0.01 -20.49 24.89
N LEU A 292 -1.19 -19.93 24.78
CA LEU A 292 -1.70 -18.91 25.70
C LEU A 292 -2.88 -19.50 26.45
N LEU A 293 -2.94 -19.23 27.76
CA LEU A 293 -4.09 -19.57 28.57
C LEU A 293 -5.26 -18.63 28.25
N GLU A 294 -6.47 -19.10 28.53
CA GLU A 294 -7.69 -18.31 28.37
C GLU A 294 -7.60 -16.98 29.12
N GLU A 295 -7.08 -17.01 30.35
CA GLU A 295 -6.93 -15.83 31.20
C GLU A 295 -5.85 -14.87 30.68
N GLU A 296 -4.80 -15.37 30.02
CA GLU A 296 -3.77 -14.54 29.38
C GLU A 296 -4.37 -13.77 28.20
N ILE A 297 -5.18 -14.44 27.37
CA ILE A 297 -5.88 -13.81 26.23
C ILE A 297 -6.90 -12.79 26.73
N GLU A 298 -7.73 -13.16 27.71
CA GLU A 298 -8.71 -12.26 28.32
C GLU A 298 -8.05 -10.99 28.86
N SER A 299 -6.96 -11.13 29.62
CA SER A 299 -6.25 -10.00 30.21
C SER A 299 -5.71 -9.05 29.14
N ILE A 300 -5.16 -9.58 28.04
CA ILE A 300 -4.60 -8.77 26.95
C ILE A 300 -5.72 -8.06 26.18
N LEU A 301 -6.82 -8.75 25.87
CA LEU A 301 -7.94 -8.14 25.16
C LEU A 301 -8.57 -7.01 25.98
N LYS A 302 -8.78 -7.24 27.28
CA LYS A 302 -9.34 -6.23 28.19
C LYS A 302 -8.39 -5.07 28.49
N SER A 303 -7.07 -5.23 28.34
CA SER A 303 -6.14 -4.11 28.54
C SER A 303 -6.13 -3.11 27.39
N HIS A 304 -6.60 -3.51 26.20
CA HIS A 304 -6.58 -2.68 24.98
C HIS A 304 -7.97 -2.45 24.36
N GLY A 305 -9.01 -3.07 24.90
CA GLY A 305 -10.40 -2.89 24.51
C GLY A 305 -11.31 -2.56 25.68
N LEU A 306 -12.58 -2.34 25.39
CA LEU A 306 -13.64 -2.02 26.36
C LEU A 306 -14.01 -3.26 27.17
N PRO A 307 -13.61 -3.39 28.46
CA PRO A 307 -13.71 -4.65 29.20
C PRO A 307 -15.12 -5.22 29.32
N GLU A 308 -16.14 -4.35 29.31
CA GLU A 308 -17.57 -4.70 29.36
C GLU A 308 -18.09 -5.35 28.08
N THR A 309 -17.40 -5.16 26.95
CA THR A 309 -17.74 -5.74 25.65
C THR A 309 -17.14 -7.13 25.45
N TYR A 310 -16.21 -7.54 26.32
CA TYR A 310 -15.54 -8.83 26.21
C TYR A 310 -16.54 -9.99 26.25
N ARG A 311 -16.45 -10.90 25.28
CA ARG A 311 -17.20 -12.15 25.23
C ARG A 311 -16.28 -13.31 24.89
N ILE A 312 -16.60 -14.48 25.42
CA ILE A 312 -15.93 -15.74 25.09
C ILE A 312 -16.98 -16.79 24.75
N TYR A 313 -16.80 -17.42 23.59
CA TYR A 313 -17.64 -18.49 23.08
C TYR A 313 -16.84 -19.78 23.13
N LYS A 314 -17.33 -20.76 23.89
CA LYS A 314 -16.66 -22.06 24.09
C LYS A 314 -17.42 -23.15 23.34
N MET A 315 -16.75 -23.78 22.39
CA MET A 315 -17.34 -24.82 21.56
C MET A 315 -16.66 -26.16 21.84
N PRO A 316 -17.40 -27.21 22.25
CA PRO A 316 -16.82 -28.53 22.46
C PRO A 316 -16.22 -29.07 21.16
N TYR A 317 -14.95 -29.42 21.19
CA TYR A 317 -14.22 -29.99 20.07
C TYR A 317 -13.69 -31.38 20.42
N ARG A 318 -14.03 -32.38 19.59
CA ARG A 318 -13.56 -33.75 19.80
C ARG A 318 -12.26 -33.99 19.04
N LYS A 319 -11.16 -34.26 19.75
CA LYS A 319 -9.88 -34.65 19.13
C LYS A 319 -10.04 -35.93 18.31
N TYR A 320 -9.31 -36.01 17.20
CA TYR A 320 -9.09 -37.26 16.49
C TYR A 320 -8.33 -38.23 17.41
N LYS A 321 -8.99 -39.29 17.88
CA LYS A 321 -8.35 -40.33 18.69
C LYS A 321 -7.40 -41.16 17.82
N SER A 322 -6.10 -40.95 17.99
CA SER A 322 -5.12 -41.99 17.61
C SER A 322 -5.44 -43.29 18.38
N LYS A 323 -5.02 -44.46 17.88
CA LYS A 323 -5.35 -45.79 18.45
C LYS A 323 -5.01 -45.97 19.95
N HIS A 324 -4.26 -45.06 20.57
CA HIS A 324 -4.04 -45.04 22.01
C HIS A 324 -5.20 -44.33 22.73
N LYS A 325 -5.80 -45.02 23.71
CA LYS A 325 -6.77 -44.47 24.67
C LYS A 325 -6.17 -43.24 25.37
N GLN A 326 -6.39 -42.04 24.83
CA GLN A 326 -6.22 -40.81 25.61
C GLN A 326 -7.52 -40.54 26.35
N GLU A 327 -7.39 -40.15 27.63
CA GLU A 327 -8.48 -39.60 28.42
C GLU A 327 -9.09 -38.44 27.65
N ALA A 328 -10.42 -38.41 27.57
CA ALA A 328 -11.14 -37.35 26.88
C ALA A 328 -11.16 -36.13 27.81
N SER A 329 -10.08 -35.35 27.86
CA SER A 329 -10.24 -33.95 28.23
C SER A 329 -11.15 -33.31 27.18
N GLU A 330 -12.18 -32.60 27.63
CA GLU A 330 -13.04 -31.82 26.73
C GLU A 330 -12.20 -30.66 26.19
N LEU A 331 -11.71 -30.82 24.96
CA LEU A 331 -11.05 -29.75 24.24
C LEU A 331 -12.10 -28.78 23.76
N HIS A 332 -11.78 -27.49 23.82
CA HIS A 332 -12.65 -26.44 23.34
C HIS A 332 -11.94 -25.66 22.25
N GLU A 333 -12.70 -25.28 21.23
CA GLU A 333 -12.36 -24.15 20.38
C GLU A 333 -13.00 -22.91 20.99
N TYR A 334 -12.22 -21.84 21.07
CA TYR A 334 -12.63 -20.55 21.60
C TYR A 334 -12.77 -19.55 20.48
N ILE A 335 -13.82 -18.73 20.55
CA ILE A 335 -13.88 -17.45 19.85
C ILE A 335 -13.99 -16.37 20.92
N PHE A 336 -13.01 -15.49 20.98
CA PHE A 336 -13.04 -14.31 21.84
C PHE A 336 -13.53 -13.12 21.01
N TYR A 337 -14.29 -12.23 21.62
CA TYR A 337 -14.68 -10.95 21.04
C TYR A 337 -14.35 -9.82 22.02
N ILE A 338 -13.86 -8.71 21.48
CA ILE A 338 -13.69 -7.44 22.19
C ILE A 338 -13.95 -6.28 21.24
N GLN A 339 -14.50 -5.19 21.76
CA GLN A 339 -14.57 -3.92 21.05
C GLN A 339 -13.47 -2.98 21.56
N LYS A 340 -12.79 -2.25 20.67
CA LYS A 340 -11.89 -1.15 21.04
C LYS A 340 -12.64 0.18 21.03
N ASP A 341 -12.22 1.11 21.89
CA ASP A 341 -12.72 2.49 21.87
C ASP A 341 -12.09 3.28 20.72
N ILE A 342 -12.51 2.92 19.51
CA ILE A 342 -12.12 3.58 18.27
C ILE A 342 -13.37 4.28 17.74
N ALA A 343 -13.27 5.60 17.57
CA ALA A 343 -14.36 6.40 17.02
C ALA A 343 -14.76 5.82 15.66
N LEU A 344 -16.07 5.71 15.40
CA LEU A 344 -16.56 5.35 14.07
C LEU A 344 -15.93 6.34 13.09
N THR A 345 -15.19 5.85 12.10
CA THR A 345 -14.91 6.64 10.92
C THR A 345 -16.29 6.97 10.36
N ASN A 346 -16.72 8.22 10.54
CA ASN A 346 -18.12 8.63 10.42
C ASN A 346 -18.76 7.92 9.22
N SER A 347 -19.80 7.14 9.51
CA SER A 347 -20.79 6.76 8.52
C SER A 347 -21.15 8.00 7.73
N VAL A 348 -21.11 7.87 6.40
CA VAL A 348 -21.33 8.89 5.39
C VAL A 348 -22.48 9.81 5.81
N LYS A 349 -22.16 10.92 6.50
CA LYS A 349 -23.15 11.95 6.79
C LYS A 349 -23.38 12.66 5.48
N SER A 350 -24.66 12.69 5.10
CA SER A 350 -25.15 13.38 3.92
C SER A 350 -24.41 14.69 3.67
N ASN A 351 -23.71 14.74 2.53
CA ASN A 351 -22.83 15.82 2.10
C ASN A 351 -23.52 17.18 2.27
N LYS A 352 -23.15 17.92 3.33
CA LYS A 352 -23.39 19.36 3.35
C LYS A 352 -22.28 20.00 2.54
N LYS A 353 -22.65 20.54 1.38
CA LYS A 353 -21.80 21.38 0.54
C LYS A 353 -21.43 22.63 1.35
N ILE A 354 -20.17 22.75 1.79
CA ILE A 354 -19.69 23.95 2.48
C ILE A 354 -18.93 24.79 1.44
N GLU A 355 -19.51 25.93 1.08
CA GLU A 355 -18.80 26.94 0.26
C GLU A 355 -17.83 27.72 1.14
N VAL A 356 -16.58 27.82 0.70
CA VAL A 356 -15.54 28.57 1.42
C VAL A 356 -15.55 30.02 0.97
N GLY A 357 -15.81 30.94 1.90
CA GLY A 357 -15.67 32.38 1.65
C GLY A 357 -14.20 32.78 1.50
N LYS A 358 -13.93 33.83 0.70
CA LYS A 358 -12.58 34.44 0.63
C LYS A 358 -12.31 35.26 1.89
N HIS A 359 -11.33 34.88 2.70
CA HIS A 359 -10.83 35.75 3.76
C HIS A 359 -9.87 36.81 3.18
N LYS A 360 -10.02 38.07 3.62
CA LYS A 360 -9.00 39.12 3.42
C LYS A 360 -7.90 38.91 4.45
N THR A 361 -6.84 38.18 4.11
CA THR A 361 -5.61 38.19 4.91
C THR A 361 -4.60 39.15 4.25
N ASN A 362 -3.80 39.83 5.07
CA ASN A 362 -2.71 40.66 4.58
C ASN A 362 -1.55 39.74 4.16
N SER A 363 -1.42 39.54 2.85
CA SER A 363 -0.28 38.99 2.10
C SER A 363 0.32 37.65 2.57
N TYR A 364 -0.16 36.53 2.01
CA TYR A 364 0.59 35.28 2.00
C TYR A 364 1.89 35.40 1.20
N ILE A 365 2.97 34.83 1.74
CA ILE A 365 4.28 34.75 1.11
C ILE A 365 4.17 33.84 -0.11
N LYS A 366 4.65 34.32 -1.25
CA LYS A 366 4.69 33.52 -2.48
C LYS A 366 6.07 32.93 -2.65
N SER A 367 6.13 31.62 -2.91
CA SER A 367 7.36 30.97 -3.32
C SER A 367 7.99 31.65 -4.54
N PRO A 368 9.32 31.80 -4.58
CA PRO A 368 10.02 32.32 -5.74
C PRO A 368 10.03 31.30 -6.91
N LEU A 369 9.68 30.03 -6.65
CA LEU A 369 9.58 28.99 -7.66
C LEU A 369 8.19 29.00 -8.32
N ASN A 370 8.15 29.17 -9.64
CA ASN A 370 6.91 29.04 -10.41
C ASN A 370 6.62 27.56 -10.72
N TYR A 371 6.41 26.79 -9.66
CA TYR A 371 6.09 25.36 -9.73
C TYR A 371 4.64 25.17 -10.23
N VAL A 372 4.45 24.27 -11.19
CA VAL A 372 3.13 24.01 -11.77
C VAL A 372 2.23 23.41 -10.69
N GLY A 373 1.01 23.92 -10.56
CA GLY A 373 0.05 23.48 -9.52
C GLY A 373 0.08 24.29 -8.22
N GLY A 374 1.03 25.22 -8.05
CA GLY A 374 1.21 25.96 -6.79
C GLY A 374 -0.05 26.67 -6.26
N LYS A 375 -0.36 26.43 -4.99
CA LYS A 375 -1.62 26.84 -4.32
C LYS A 375 -1.68 28.27 -3.79
N HIS A 376 -0.71 29.14 -4.11
CA HIS A 376 -0.64 30.52 -3.59
C HIS A 376 -1.95 31.32 -3.72
N LYS A 377 -2.67 31.16 -4.85
CA LYS A 377 -3.94 31.86 -5.11
C LYS A 377 -5.12 31.37 -4.27
N LEU A 378 -5.01 30.17 -3.68
CA LEU A 378 -6.06 29.52 -2.89
C LEU A 378 -5.76 29.53 -1.40
N LEU A 379 -4.60 30.05 -0.97
CA LEU A 379 -4.21 30.06 0.45
C LEU A 379 -5.23 30.77 1.34
N ASN A 380 -5.93 31.79 0.85
CA ASN A 380 -6.97 32.50 1.60
C ASN A 380 -8.27 31.70 1.80
N GLN A 381 -8.39 30.56 1.13
CA GLN A 381 -9.48 29.59 1.29
C GLN A 381 -8.98 28.32 1.99
N ILE A 382 -7.72 27.91 1.78
CA ILE A 382 -7.15 26.68 2.34
C ILE A 382 -6.63 26.87 3.77
N VAL A 383 -5.75 27.86 4.00
CA VAL A 383 -5.09 28.04 5.31
C VAL A 383 -6.09 28.29 6.45
N PRO A 384 -7.19 29.05 6.25
CA PRO A 384 -8.22 29.20 7.30
C PRO A 384 -8.98 27.93 7.66
N LEU A 385 -8.84 26.85 6.88
CA LEU A 385 -9.44 25.54 7.15
C LEU A 385 -8.43 24.58 7.81
N PHE A 386 -7.23 25.04 8.15
CA PHE A 386 -6.30 24.24 8.95
C PHE A 386 -6.58 24.44 10.45
N PRO A 387 -6.26 23.46 11.31
CA PRO A 387 -6.32 23.63 12.75
C PRO A 387 -5.46 24.81 13.22
N ASP A 388 -5.90 25.53 14.25
CA ASP A 388 -5.17 26.70 14.75
C ASP A 388 -3.81 26.36 15.40
N LYS A 389 -3.70 25.16 15.96
CA LYS A 389 -2.48 24.62 16.57
C LYS A 389 -2.10 23.32 15.87
N ILE A 390 -0.88 23.30 15.34
CA ILE A 390 -0.30 22.15 14.66
C ILE A 390 1.11 21.96 15.24
N ASP A 391 1.41 20.77 15.74
CA ASP A 391 2.77 20.47 16.20
C ASP A 391 3.68 20.23 14.99
N THR A 392 3.46 19.14 14.25
CA THR A 392 4.12 18.85 12.98
C THR A 392 3.16 19.01 11.81
N PHE A 393 3.51 19.89 10.86
CA PHE A 393 2.86 19.99 9.56
C PHE A 393 3.67 19.26 8.49
N VAL A 394 3.07 18.30 7.79
CA VAL A 394 3.69 17.61 6.67
C VAL A 394 3.09 18.13 5.36
N ASP A 395 3.89 18.81 4.55
CA ASP A 395 3.56 19.20 3.16
C ASP A 395 4.03 18.08 2.23
N LEU A 396 3.20 17.05 2.03
CA LEU A 396 3.60 15.76 1.44
C LEU A 396 3.94 15.85 -0.07
N PHE A 397 3.41 16.88 -0.73
CA PHE A 397 3.64 17.20 -2.14
C PHE A 397 4.05 18.67 -2.30
N SER A 398 5.05 19.08 -1.51
CA SER A 398 5.38 20.48 -1.27
C SER A 398 5.64 21.29 -2.53
N GLY A 399 6.21 20.70 -3.58
CA GLY A 399 6.52 21.38 -4.84
C GLY A 399 7.28 22.68 -4.61
N GLY A 400 6.66 23.81 -4.95
CA GLY A 400 7.23 25.13 -4.69
C GLY A 400 7.22 25.58 -3.22
N PHE A 401 6.68 24.80 -2.29
CA PHE A 401 6.53 25.10 -0.87
C PHE A 401 5.67 26.36 -0.57
N ASN A 402 4.59 26.56 -1.34
CA ASN A 402 3.68 27.71 -1.12
C ASN A 402 2.76 27.53 0.10
N VAL A 403 2.36 26.30 0.42
CA VAL A 403 1.46 26.04 1.56
C VAL A 403 2.27 26.04 2.86
N GLY A 404 3.30 25.19 2.95
CA GLY A 404 4.12 25.11 4.15
C GLY A 404 4.79 26.43 4.58
N ILE A 405 5.25 27.30 3.68
CA ILE A 405 5.83 28.61 4.08
C ILE A 405 4.80 29.52 4.78
N ASN A 406 3.50 29.30 4.58
CA ASN A 406 2.41 30.12 5.10
C ASN A 406 1.64 29.46 6.26
N VAL A 407 2.00 28.24 6.66
CA VAL A 407 1.36 27.57 7.80
C VAL A 407 2.05 27.93 9.11
N ASN A 408 1.28 27.96 10.19
CA ASN A 408 1.80 28.09 11.54
C ASN A 408 1.85 26.71 12.20
N ALA A 409 3.05 26.16 12.36
CA ALA A 409 3.29 24.87 13.02
C ALA A 409 4.66 24.91 13.73
N ASN A 410 4.82 24.11 14.80
CA ASN A 410 6.09 24.05 15.55
C ASN A 410 7.22 23.43 14.72
N LYS A 411 6.88 22.47 13.86
CA LYS A 411 7.76 21.80 12.91
C LYS A 411 7.05 21.66 11.58
N ILE A 412 7.78 21.85 10.48
CA ILE A 412 7.28 21.64 9.13
C ILE A 412 8.19 20.64 8.41
N ILE A 413 7.61 19.60 7.83
CA ILE A 413 8.32 18.64 6.98
C ILE A 413 7.75 18.79 5.56
N ALA A 414 8.61 19.16 4.62
CA ALA A 414 8.23 19.38 3.23
C ALA A 414 8.85 18.29 2.36
N THR A 415 8.00 17.51 1.69
CA THR A 415 8.46 16.41 0.84
C THR A 415 8.09 16.63 -0.61
N ASP A 416 8.96 16.21 -1.52
CA ASP A 416 8.66 16.13 -2.95
C ASP A 416 9.53 15.05 -3.59
N ILE A 417 9.05 14.48 -4.69
CA ILE A 417 9.82 13.52 -5.49
C ILE A 417 10.90 14.23 -6.33
N ASN A 418 10.74 15.53 -6.56
CA ASN A 418 11.63 16.34 -7.37
C ASN A 418 12.86 16.80 -6.57
N THR A 419 13.88 15.94 -6.54
CA THR A 419 15.15 16.19 -5.84
C THR A 419 15.73 17.58 -6.11
N TYR A 420 15.71 18.04 -7.35
CA TYR A 420 16.30 19.33 -7.72
C TYR A 420 15.56 20.53 -7.12
N VAL A 421 14.24 20.45 -6.95
CA VAL A 421 13.47 21.50 -6.27
C VAL A 421 13.69 21.46 -4.77
N VAL A 422 13.70 20.26 -4.18
CA VAL A 422 14.01 20.05 -2.76
C VAL A 422 15.40 20.61 -2.43
N GLU A 423 16.41 20.32 -3.25
CA GLU A 423 17.77 20.82 -3.07
C GLU A 423 17.87 22.34 -3.15
N VAL A 424 17.11 22.99 -4.06
CA VAL A 424 17.07 24.46 -4.15
C VAL A 424 16.52 25.05 -2.86
N LEU A 425 15.40 24.52 -2.37
CA LEU A 425 14.74 25.00 -1.16
C LEU A 425 15.60 24.75 0.10
N ASP A 426 16.20 23.56 0.20
CA ASP A 426 17.09 23.20 1.30
C ASP A 426 18.38 24.02 1.31
N THR A 427 18.93 24.34 0.13
CA THR A 427 20.06 25.26 0.01
C THR A 427 19.68 26.66 0.46
N MET A 428 18.52 27.19 0.04
CA MET A 428 18.03 28.50 0.50
C MET A 428 17.80 28.54 2.01
N LYS A 429 17.35 27.42 2.61
CA LYS A 429 17.22 27.30 4.07
C LYS A 429 18.56 27.38 4.80
N LYS A 430 19.64 26.84 4.20
CA LYS A 430 20.98 26.73 4.83
C LYS A 430 21.91 27.89 4.51
N THR A 431 21.52 28.82 3.65
CA THR A 431 22.38 29.90 3.15
C THR A 431 21.75 31.25 3.47
N SER A 432 22.56 32.22 3.88
CA SER A 432 22.08 33.58 4.18
C SER A 432 21.49 34.26 2.94
N VAL A 433 20.58 35.22 3.15
CA VAL A 433 19.98 36.00 2.06
C VAL A 433 21.07 36.65 1.21
N GLU A 434 22.06 37.26 1.86
CA GLU A 434 23.17 37.96 1.23
C GLU A 434 23.98 37.04 0.33
N GLU A 435 24.30 35.83 0.80
CA GLU A 435 25.05 34.83 0.03
C GLU A 435 24.25 34.30 -1.17
N VAL A 436 22.95 34.03 -0.99
CA VAL A 436 22.08 33.60 -2.10
C VAL A 436 22.02 34.68 -3.18
N ILE A 437 21.81 35.94 -2.78
CA ILE A 437 21.76 37.07 -3.70
C ILE A 437 23.11 37.27 -4.39
N ALA A 438 24.21 37.28 -3.64
CA ALA A 438 25.55 37.46 -4.19
C ALA A 438 25.91 36.32 -5.16
N HIS A 439 25.46 35.09 -4.89
CA HIS A 439 25.63 33.97 -5.82
C HIS A 439 24.90 34.19 -7.14
N ILE A 440 23.62 34.57 -7.08
CA ILE A 440 22.81 34.86 -8.27
C ILE A 440 23.44 36.01 -9.08
N GLU A 441 23.79 37.11 -8.42
CA GLU A 441 24.36 38.30 -9.08
C GLU A 441 25.71 38.00 -9.74
N ARG A 442 26.56 37.22 -9.08
CA ARG A 442 27.83 36.75 -9.67
C ARG A 442 27.62 35.88 -10.90
N ARG A 443 26.64 34.97 -10.90
CA ARG A 443 26.31 34.17 -12.09
C ARG A 443 25.73 35.01 -13.22
N ILE A 444 24.95 36.03 -12.89
CA ILE A 444 24.42 37.00 -13.86
C ILE A 444 25.57 37.74 -14.55
N GLU A 445 26.56 38.21 -13.78
CA GLU A 445 27.74 38.87 -14.32
C GLU A 445 28.62 37.91 -15.14
N GLU A 446 28.96 36.75 -14.59
CA GLU A 446 29.86 35.75 -15.20
C GLU A 446 29.38 35.27 -16.58
N TYR A 447 28.06 35.05 -16.74
CA TYR A 447 27.47 34.57 -18.00
C TYR A 447 26.76 35.68 -18.80
N GLY A 448 26.81 36.94 -18.33
CA GLY A 448 26.13 38.07 -18.97
C GLY A 448 24.61 37.87 -19.08
N LEU A 449 23.95 37.27 -18.08
CA LEU A 449 22.53 36.91 -18.15
C LEU A 449 21.64 38.16 -18.24
N SER A 450 20.91 38.29 -19.35
CA SER A 450 19.99 39.39 -19.60
C SER A 450 18.72 38.89 -20.30
N LYS A 451 17.76 39.78 -20.52
CA LYS A 451 16.52 39.46 -21.27
C LYS A 451 16.78 39.07 -22.74
N SER A 452 17.92 39.48 -23.30
CA SER A 452 18.24 39.31 -24.71
C SER A 452 19.42 38.36 -24.96
N ASN A 453 20.28 38.10 -23.96
CA ASN A 453 21.47 37.26 -24.11
C ASN A 453 21.14 35.75 -24.02
N GLU A 454 20.59 35.20 -25.10
CA GLU A 454 20.30 33.77 -25.20
C GLU A 454 21.58 32.90 -25.19
N GLU A 455 22.69 33.40 -25.73
CA GLU A 455 23.96 32.67 -25.74
C GLU A 455 24.51 32.47 -24.32
N GLY A 456 24.52 33.53 -23.51
CA GLY A 456 24.88 33.48 -22.09
C GLY A 456 23.98 32.52 -21.30
N PHE A 457 22.65 32.57 -21.53
CA PHE A 457 21.72 31.63 -20.92
C PHE A 457 22.01 30.17 -21.30
N LYS A 458 22.26 29.88 -22.59
CA LYS A 458 22.57 28.52 -23.06
C LYS A 458 23.89 28.02 -22.48
N ALA A 459 24.93 28.87 -22.42
CA ALA A 459 26.21 28.53 -21.81
C ALA A 459 26.04 28.19 -20.32
N PHE A 460 25.29 29.01 -19.57
CA PHE A 460 25.01 28.76 -18.17
C PHE A 460 24.15 27.50 -17.94
N ARG A 461 23.16 27.25 -18.82
CA ARG A 461 22.35 26.02 -18.77
C ARG A 461 23.21 24.77 -18.97
N ASN A 462 24.16 24.82 -19.91
CA ASN A 462 25.11 23.74 -20.13
C ASN A 462 26.02 23.55 -18.91
N TYR A 463 26.46 24.64 -18.27
CA TYR A 463 27.24 24.58 -17.03
C TYR A 463 26.44 23.94 -15.88
N TYR A 464 25.19 24.35 -15.67
CA TYR A 464 24.30 23.74 -14.68
C TYR A 464 24.07 22.26 -14.98
N ASN A 465 23.79 21.87 -16.23
CA ASN A 465 23.57 20.47 -16.55
C ASN A 465 24.78 19.58 -16.25
N LYS A 466 25.99 20.15 -16.22
CA LYS A 466 27.22 19.45 -15.80
C LYS A 466 27.46 19.44 -14.29
N THR A 467 27.01 20.48 -13.57
CA THR A 467 27.38 20.70 -12.15
C THR A 467 26.24 20.50 -11.15
N LYS A 468 25.00 20.62 -11.62
CA LYS A 468 23.74 20.48 -10.87
C LYS A 468 23.63 21.32 -9.59
N LYS A 469 24.39 22.42 -9.49
CA LYS A 469 24.38 23.26 -8.29
C LYS A 469 22.99 23.87 -8.05
N PRO A 470 22.42 23.77 -6.83
CA PRO A 470 21.03 24.18 -6.59
C PRO A 470 20.75 25.66 -6.88
N LEU A 471 21.57 26.59 -6.38
CA LEU A 471 21.34 28.03 -6.65
C LEU A 471 21.53 28.42 -8.13
N ASP A 472 22.32 27.64 -8.89
CA ASP A 472 22.45 27.85 -10.35
C ASP A 472 21.13 27.50 -11.07
N LEU A 473 20.41 26.49 -10.60
CA LEU A 473 19.09 26.13 -11.10
C LEU A 473 18.08 27.26 -10.88
N TYR A 474 18.03 27.83 -9.68
CA TYR A 474 17.14 28.96 -9.41
C TYR A 474 17.48 30.17 -10.31
N THR A 475 18.78 30.44 -10.50
CA THR A 475 19.25 31.49 -11.40
C THR A 475 18.77 31.24 -12.83
N LEU A 476 18.88 30.01 -13.35
CA LEU A 476 18.35 29.64 -14.66
C LEU A 476 16.84 29.87 -14.77
N ILE A 477 16.07 29.48 -13.75
CA ILE A 477 14.62 29.67 -13.73
C ILE A 477 14.26 31.15 -13.92
N CYS A 478 15.01 32.07 -13.31
CA CYS A 478 14.78 33.52 -13.41
C CYS A 478 14.87 34.05 -14.86
N TYR A 479 15.57 33.35 -15.75
CA TYR A 479 15.76 33.72 -17.16
C TYR A 479 15.08 32.76 -18.14
N SER A 480 14.35 31.76 -17.64
CA SER A 480 13.69 30.76 -18.48
C SER A 480 12.27 31.15 -18.86
N PHE A 481 11.74 30.56 -19.93
CA PHE A 481 10.41 30.82 -20.45
C PHE A 481 9.35 30.59 -19.36
N ASN A 482 8.54 31.62 -19.12
CA ASN A 482 7.52 31.68 -18.06
C ASN A 482 8.03 31.34 -16.65
N TYR A 483 9.33 31.47 -16.38
CA TYR A 483 9.94 31.09 -15.10
C TYR A 483 9.68 29.62 -14.71
N GLN A 484 9.41 28.76 -15.69
CA GLN A 484 9.03 27.37 -15.43
C GLN A 484 10.24 26.47 -15.20
N PHE A 485 9.94 25.30 -14.66
CA PHE A 485 10.88 24.26 -14.35
C PHE A 485 10.63 23.03 -15.21
N ARG A 486 11.61 22.59 -16.00
CA ARG A 486 11.47 21.47 -16.93
C ARG A 486 12.78 20.71 -17.08
N PHE A 487 12.70 19.39 -16.93
CA PHE A 487 13.77 18.44 -17.21
C PHE A 487 13.36 17.52 -18.36
N ASN A 488 14.34 17.01 -19.09
CA ASN A 488 14.15 15.88 -20.01
C ASN A 488 14.32 14.54 -19.27
N ASN A 489 14.13 13.42 -19.98
CA ASN A 489 14.33 12.08 -19.43
C ASN A 489 15.80 11.78 -19.02
N ASN A 490 16.77 12.57 -19.48
CA ASN A 490 18.16 12.51 -19.02
C ASN A 490 18.41 13.38 -17.77
N GLN A 491 17.34 13.90 -17.15
CA GLN A 491 17.36 14.80 -16.00
C GLN A 491 18.15 16.11 -16.25
N GLU A 492 18.27 16.52 -17.51
CA GLU A 492 18.89 17.79 -17.89
C GLU A 492 17.84 18.89 -17.98
N TYR A 493 18.14 20.05 -17.40
CA TYR A 493 17.28 21.21 -17.46
C TYR A 493 17.19 21.67 -18.91
N ASN A 494 15.97 21.69 -19.44
CA ASN A 494 15.71 21.90 -20.86
C ASN A 494 14.75 23.07 -21.13
N ASN A 495 14.32 23.81 -20.10
CA ASN A 495 13.38 24.91 -20.31
C ASN A 495 13.99 25.95 -21.27
N PRO A 496 13.23 26.45 -22.27
CA PRO A 496 13.73 27.46 -23.20
C PRO A 496 14.04 28.79 -22.52
N PHE A 497 14.84 29.62 -23.20
CA PHE A 497 15.13 30.98 -22.77
C PHE A 497 13.87 31.87 -22.80
N GLY A 498 13.68 32.69 -21.77
CA GLY A 498 12.55 33.61 -21.64
C GLY A 498 12.77 34.95 -22.35
N ARG A 499 13.06 34.89 -23.65
CA ARG A 499 13.44 36.05 -24.48
C ARG A 499 12.55 37.28 -24.26
N GLU A 500 13.19 38.43 -24.01
CA GLU A 500 12.59 39.75 -23.74
C GLU A 500 11.64 39.83 -22.52
N ARG A 501 11.43 38.74 -21.77
CA ARG A 501 10.39 38.67 -20.72
C ARG A 501 10.93 38.28 -19.35
N SER A 502 11.81 37.29 -19.29
CA SER A 502 12.31 36.72 -18.04
C SER A 502 13.64 37.33 -17.63
N GLN A 503 13.72 37.79 -16.38
CA GLN A 503 14.97 38.22 -15.75
C GLN A 503 14.85 38.16 -14.22
N PHE A 504 15.99 38.14 -13.54
CA PHE A 504 16.05 38.39 -12.11
C PHE A 504 15.82 39.89 -11.79
N SER A 505 14.55 40.29 -11.81
CA SER A 505 14.16 41.68 -11.58
C SER A 505 14.22 42.08 -10.10
N PRO A 506 14.26 43.39 -9.76
CA PRO A 506 14.15 43.86 -8.38
C PRO A 506 12.91 43.34 -7.65
N ALA A 507 11.79 43.17 -8.36
CA ALA A 507 10.57 42.60 -7.79
C ALA A 507 10.70 41.10 -7.48
N LEU A 508 11.44 40.35 -8.30
CA LEU A 508 11.74 38.94 -8.04
C LEU A 508 12.73 38.79 -6.89
N LYS A 509 13.77 39.65 -6.85
CA LYS A 509 14.71 39.77 -5.73
C LYS A 509 13.99 40.03 -4.41
N LYS A 510 13.08 41.01 -4.37
CA LYS A 510 12.27 41.29 -3.17
C LYS A 510 11.45 40.08 -2.71
N LYS A 511 10.83 39.32 -3.63
CA LYS A 511 10.07 38.11 -3.29
C LYS A 511 10.97 37.00 -2.75
N LEU A 512 12.15 36.84 -3.34
CA LEU A 512 13.14 35.87 -2.90
C LEU A 512 13.62 36.18 -1.48
N VAL A 513 13.98 37.44 -1.21
CA VAL A 513 14.38 37.91 0.12
C VAL A 513 13.31 37.58 1.16
N LEU A 514 12.07 38.02 0.92
CA LEU A 514 10.94 37.76 1.84
C LEU A 514 10.69 36.26 2.07
N PHE A 515 10.88 35.44 1.05
CA PHE A 515 10.71 33.99 1.17
C PHE A 515 11.82 33.34 2.01
N ILE A 516 13.08 33.73 1.79
CA ILE A 516 14.22 33.18 2.53
C ILE A 516 14.18 33.62 3.99
N GLU A 517 13.87 34.90 4.26
CA GLU A 517 13.70 35.41 5.63
C GLU A 517 12.64 34.60 6.39
N ALA A 518 11.46 34.42 5.79
CA ALA A 518 10.41 33.62 6.42
C ALA A 518 10.75 32.12 6.53
N LEU A 519 11.58 31.60 5.63
CA LEU A 519 12.07 30.22 5.70
C LEU A 519 13.05 30.04 6.86
N HIS A 520 13.90 31.03 7.12
CA HIS A 520 14.85 31.03 8.25
C HIS A 520 14.18 31.20 9.61
N GLU A 521 13.02 31.84 9.65
CA GLU A 521 12.19 31.98 10.86
C GLU A 521 11.45 30.69 11.25
N LYS A 522 11.45 29.67 10.38
CA LYS A 522 10.65 28.45 10.56
C LYS A 522 11.51 27.20 10.72
N ASN A 523 11.04 26.29 11.56
CA ASN A 523 11.61 24.96 11.71
C ASN A 523 11.17 24.04 10.56
N VAL A 524 11.81 24.18 9.40
CA VAL A 524 11.48 23.42 8.19
C VAL A 524 12.52 22.33 7.91
N GLN A 525 12.08 21.12 7.60
CA GLN A 525 12.90 20.03 7.08
C GLN A 525 12.45 19.68 5.66
N PHE A 526 13.36 19.77 4.69
CA PHE A 526 13.10 19.32 3.32
C PHE A 526 13.57 17.87 3.13
N VAL A 527 12.74 17.04 2.50
CA VAL A 527 13.04 15.63 2.26
C VAL A 527 12.68 15.28 0.81
N CYS A 528 13.63 14.71 0.07
CA CYS A 528 13.35 14.14 -1.23
C CYS A 528 12.86 12.71 -1.05
N SER A 529 11.59 12.45 -1.31
CA SER A 529 11.00 11.12 -1.17
C SER A 529 9.74 11.01 -2.01
N GLU A 530 9.45 9.80 -2.47
CA GLU A 530 8.08 9.47 -2.88
C GLU A 530 7.16 9.47 -1.65
N PHE A 531 5.90 9.87 -1.84
CA PHE A 531 4.93 9.98 -0.75
C PHE A 531 4.70 8.65 -0.01
N GLU A 532 4.80 7.52 -0.73
CA GLU A 532 4.60 6.17 -0.18
C GLU A 532 5.74 5.69 0.73
N HIS A 533 6.90 6.35 0.68
CA HIS A 533 8.07 6.01 1.51
C HIS A 533 8.23 6.94 2.72
N PHE A 534 7.38 7.96 2.85
CA PHE A 534 7.41 8.82 4.02
C PHE A 534 6.99 8.05 5.28
N ASN A 535 7.74 8.21 6.37
CA ASN A 535 7.43 7.53 7.62
C ASN A 535 6.39 8.32 8.43
N PHE A 536 5.13 7.92 8.34
CA PHE A 536 4.02 8.51 9.10
C PHE A 536 3.93 8.02 10.55
N SER A 537 4.74 7.04 10.98
CA SER A 537 4.56 6.39 12.29
C SER A 537 4.81 7.32 13.49
N GLN A 538 5.50 8.43 13.28
CA GLN A 538 5.82 9.41 14.31
C GLN A 538 4.76 10.50 14.47
N LEU A 539 3.72 10.51 13.64
CA LEU A 539 2.68 11.54 13.69
C LEU A 539 1.56 11.15 14.66
N ASP A 540 0.97 12.14 15.34
CA ASP A 540 -0.14 11.97 16.28
C ASP A 540 -1.32 12.93 16.02
N GLN A 541 -2.31 12.94 16.92
CA GLN A 541 -3.53 13.74 16.80
C GLN A 541 -3.34 15.27 16.82
N ASN A 542 -2.13 15.77 17.05
CA ASN A 542 -1.79 17.19 16.98
C ASN A 542 -1.09 17.58 15.68
N ASP A 543 -0.86 16.62 14.79
CA ASP A 543 -0.16 16.80 13.52
C ASP A 543 -1.14 16.91 12.35
N LEU A 544 -0.71 17.60 11.28
CA LEU A 544 -1.48 17.76 10.05
C LEU A 544 -0.66 17.35 8.83
N VAL A 545 -1.20 16.43 8.03
CA VAL A 545 -0.67 16.06 6.71
C VAL A 545 -1.47 16.75 5.61
N TYR A 546 -0.84 17.67 4.89
CA TYR A 546 -1.39 18.32 3.71
C TYR A 546 -0.91 17.63 2.44
N CYS A 547 -1.86 17.30 1.57
CA CYS A 547 -1.62 16.64 0.30
C CYS A 547 -2.15 17.48 -0.86
N ASP A 548 -1.29 17.79 -1.83
CA ASP A 548 -1.67 18.39 -3.11
C ASP A 548 -1.03 17.60 -4.27
N PRO A 549 -1.47 16.36 -4.50
CA PRO A 549 -0.89 15.50 -5.51
C PRO A 549 -1.18 16.02 -6.93
N PRO A 550 -0.49 15.48 -7.94
CA PRO A 550 -0.95 15.54 -9.32
C PRO A 550 -2.41 15.06 -9.44
N TYR A 551 -3.27 15.75 -10.22
CA TYR A 551 -4.69 15.37 -10.33
C TYR A 551 -4.93 14.38 -11.45
N LEU A 552 -5.47 13.20 -11.09
CA LEU A 552 -5.76 12.08 -11.98
C LEU A 552 -6.55 12.46 -13.24
N ILE A 553 -7.56 13.33 -13.11
CA ILE A 553 -8.48 13.70 -14.20
C ILE A 553 -8.09 14.99 -14.94
N THR A 554 -6.88 15.50 -14.71
CA THR A 554 -6.39 16.68 -15.42
C THR A 554 -5.29 16.29 -16.40
N THR A 555 -5.15 17.02 -17.51
CA THR A 555 -4.01 16.87 -18.42
C THR A 555 -2.82 17.71 -17.95
N GLY A 556 -2.56 17.72 -16.64
CA GLY A 556 -1.44 18.45 -16.06
C GLY A 556 -0.14 17.85 -16.56
N SER A 557 0.83 18.70 -16.95
CA SER A 557 2.13 18.23 -17.44
C SER A 557 3.02 17.54 -16.38
N TYR A 558 2.49 17.33 -15.18
CA TYR A 558 3.08 16.55 -14.10
C TYR A 558 2.58 15.08 -14.10
N ASN A 559 1.59 14.74 -14.93
CA ASN A 559 0.99 13.40 -15.00
C ASN A 559 1.67 12.48 -16.03
N ASP A 560 2.54 12.99 -16.89
CA ASP A 560 2.93 12.31 -18.14
C ASP A 560 4.28 11.60 -18.11
N GLY A 561 5.01 11.63 -16.99
CA GLY A 561 6.26 10.86 -16.77
C GLY A 561 7.44 11.33 -17.61
N ASN A 562 7.19 12.11 -18.64
CA ASN A 562 8.11 12.63 -19.66
C ASN A 562 9.16 13.61 -19.10
N ARG A 563 9.20 13.79 -17.78
CA ARG A 563 10.11 14.69 -17.07
C ARG A 563 11.07 13.95 -16.13
N GLY A 564 11.14 12.63 -16.24
CA GLY A 564 12.04 11.79 -15.43
C GLY A 564 11.57 11.55 -13.99
N PHE A 565 10.29 11.81 -13.70
CA PHE A 565 9.67 11.51 -12.41
C PHE A 565 8.50 10.55 -12.61
N LYS A 566 8.14 9.82 -11.55
CA LYS A 566 7.11 8.77 -11.58
C LYS A 566 5.76 9.32 -12.02
N ASP A 567 5.05 8.55 -12.86
CA ASP A 567 3.71 8.87 -13.33
C ASP A 567 2.68 8.90 -12.19
N TRP A 568 1.72 9.82 -12.31
CA TRP A 568 0.53 9.81 -11.47
C TRP A 568 -0.64 9.17 -12.23
N ASN A 569 -1.07 8.01 -11.74
CA ASN A 569 -2.18 7.27 -12.30
C ASN A 569 -3.06 6.73 -11.17
N ARG A 570 -4.10 5.97 -11.53
CA ARG A 570 -5.07 5.43 -10.57
C ARG A 570 -4.42 4.61 -9.44
N LEU A 571 -3.29 3.93 -9.68
CA LEU A 571 -2.59 3.19 -8.64
C LEU A 571 -2.02 4.12 -7.56
N GLN A 572 -1.38 5.22 -7.96
CA GLN A 572 -0.81 6.18 -7.01
C GLN A 572 -1.91 6.97 -6.29
N GLU A 573 -3.01 7.28 -6.99
CA GLU A 573 -4.20 7.85 -6.37
C GLU A 573 -4.73 6.93 -5.24
N ILE A 574 -5.00 5.64 -5.54
CA ILE A 574 -5.48 4.67 -4.54
C ILE A 574 -4.55 4.60 -3.33
N LYS A 575 -3.24 4.47 -3.55
CA LYS A 575 -2.25 4.41 -2.46
C LYS A 575 -2.28 5.65 -1.57
N LEU A 576 -2.41 6.85 -2.17
CA LEU A 576 -2.50 8.07 -1.38
C LEU A 576 -3.79 8.09 -0.55
N LEU A 577 -4.92 7.71 -1.16
CA LEU A 577 -6.20 7.65 -0.47
C LEU A 577 -6.17 6.64 0.70
N ASP A 578 -5.53 5.48 0.53
CA ASP A 578 -5.32 4.49 1.58
C ASP A 578 -4.45 5.04 2.73
N ILE A 579 -3.39 5.81 2.41
CA ILE A 579 -2.55 6.49 3.41
C ILE A 579 -3.37 7.51 4.20
N LEU A 580 -4.19 8.31 3.54
CA LEU A 580 -5.03 9.32 4.20
C LEU A 580 -6.05 8.69 5.13
N ASP A 581 -6.67 7.59 4.70
CA ASP A 581 -7.55 6.82 5.55
C ASP A 581 -6.81 6.22 6.77
N HIS A 582 -5.57 5.77 6.59
CA HIS A 582 -4.72 5.31 7.69
C HIS A 582 -4.40 6.43 8.69
N LEU A 583 -4.07 7.63 8.20
CA LEU A 583 -3.85 8.80 9.05
C LEU A 583 -5.11 9.15 9.85
N ASN A 584 -6.27 9.13 9.19
CA ASN A 584 -7.54 9.35 9.87
C ASN A 584 -7.81 8.31 10.96
N SER A 585 -7.52 7.04 10.69
CA SER A 585 -7.69 5.98 11.67
C SER A 585 -6.80 6.21 12.92
N LYS A 586 -5.64 6.85 12.77
CA LYS A 586 -4.74 7.22 13.89
C LYS A 586 -5.11 8.55 14.57
N GLY A 587 -6.18 9.19 14.14
CA GLY A 587 -6.57 10.52 14.62
C GLY A 587 -5.66 11.65 14.13
N VAL A 588 -4.73 11.38 13.20
CA VAL A 588 -3.88 12.41 12.59
C VAL A 588 -4.74 13.24 11.64
N TYR A 589 -4.60 14.57 11.67
CA TYR A 589 -5.33 15.41 10.74
C TYR A 589 -4.76 15.29 9.35
N PHE A 590 -5.63 15.30 8.34
CA PHE A 590 -5.23 15.45 6.96
C PHE A 590 -6.08 16.46 6.21
N ALA A 591 -5.48 17.08 5.19
CA ALA A 591 -6.16 17.94 4.24
C ALA A 591 -5.68 17.64 2.80
N LEU A 592 -6.57 17.14 1.96
CA LEU A 592 -6.29 16.80 0.55
C LEU A 592 -6.88 17.86 -0.38
N SER A 593 -6.03 18.57 -1.12
CA SER A 593 -6.43 19.39 -2.26
C SER A 593 -6.54 18.53 -3.50
N ASN A 594 -7.70 18.53 -4.16
CA ASN A 594 -7.91 17.74 -5.38
C ASN A 594 -9.08 18.31 -6.20
N VAL A 595 -9.41 17.68 -7.33
CA VAL A 595 -10.49 18.11 -8.23
C VAL A 595 -11.48 16.97 -8.44
N LEU A 596 -12.74 17.20 -8.08
CA LEU A 596 -13.83 16.22 -8.25
C LEU A 596 -14.24 16.09 -9.72
N SER A 597 -14.27 17.20 -10.45
CA SER A 597 -14.58 17.23 -11.87
C SER A 597 -13.81 18.33 -12.61
N HIS A 598 -13.39 18.05 -13.84
CA HIS A 598 -12.65 18.97 -14.68
C HIS A 598 -13.07 18.78 -16.14
N LYS A 599 -13.65 19.84 -16.76
CA LYS A 599 -14.02 19.83 -18.19
C LYS A 599 -14.83 18.61 -18.63
N GLY A 600 -15.80 18.20 -17.81
CA GLY A 600 -16.70 17.07 -18.09
C GLY A 600 -16.15 15.69 -17.73
N LEU A 601 -14.90 15.58 -17.24
CA LEU A 601 -14.40 14.38 -16.61
C LEU A 601 -14.67 14.43 -15.11
N GLU A 602 -15.13 13.32 -14.53
CA GLU A 602 -15.33 13.16 -13.10
C GLU A 602 -14.31 12.18 -12.52
N ASN A 603 -13.82 12.47 -11.32
CA ASN A 603 -12.94 11.57 -10.59
C ASN A 603 -13.82 10.67 -9.71
N GLU A 604 -14.41 9.63 -10.30
CA GLU A 604 -15.32 8.70 -9.62
C GLU A 604 -14.69 8.09 -8.35
N LEU A 605 -13.40 7.76 -8.42
CA LEU A 605 -12.64 7.22 -7.28
C LEU A 605 -12.62 8.22 -6.12
N LEU A 606 -12.27 9.48 -6.39
CA LEU A 606 -12.22 10.53 -5.39
C LEU A 606 -13.63 10.91 -4.91
N LEU A 607 -14.63 10.94 -5.80
CA LEU A 607 -16.02 11.20 -5.43
C LEU A 607 -16.51 10.18 -4.42
N GLU A 608 -16.31 8.89 -4.68
CA GLU A 608 -16.70 7.83 -3.74
C GLU A 608 -15.93 7.94 -2.43
N TRP A 609 -14.60 8.04 -2.52
CA TRP A 609 -13.75 8.12 -1.34
C TRP A 609 -14.05 9.35 -0.45
N SER A 610 -14.32 10.49 -1.07
CA SER A 610 -14.56 11.76 -0.37
C SER A 610 -15.83 11.77 0.48
N LYS A 611 -16.78 10.85 0.24
CA LYS A 611 -18.02 10.72 1.03
C LYS A 611 -17.77 10.45 2.52
N LYS A 612 -16.59 9.93 2.87
CA LYS A 612 -16.17 9.66 4.26
C LYS A 612 -15.79 10.93 5.03
N TYR A 613 -15.57 12.04 4.33
CA TYR A 613 -14.85 13.20 4.84
C TYR A 613 -15.58 14.53 4.57
N ASN A 614 -15.04 15.61 5.14
CA ASN A 614 -15.59 16.94 4.95
C ASN A 614 -15.09 17.52 3.63
N ILE A 615 -16.01 17.85 2.72
CA ILE A 615 -15.69 18.42 1.41
C ILE A 615 -15.93 19.92 1.43
N HIS A 616 -14.86 20.69 1.23
CA HIS A 616 -14.90 22.15 1.14
C HIS A 616 -14.71 22.57 -0.31
N HIS A 617 -15.72 23.20 -0.90
CA HIS A 617 -15.64 23.64 -2.29
C HIS A 617 -14.88 24.97 -2.40
N LEU A 618 -13.76 24.95 -3.12
CA LEU A 618 -12.92 26.12 -3.33
C LEU A 618 -13.43 26.91 -4.54
N GLN A 619 -13.61 28.23 -4.36
CA GLN A 619 -14.05 29.11 -5.42
C GLN A 619 -12.87 29.53 -6.30
N HIS A 620 -12.90 29.14 -7.57
CA HIS A 620 -11.97 29.65 -8.58
C HIS A 620 -12.63 30.69 -9.48
N SER A 621 -12.44 31.98 -9.16
CA SER A 621 -12.88 33.07 -10.06
C SER A 621 -11.87 33.27 -11.19
N TYR A 622 -12.15 32.75 -12.39
CA TYR A 622 -11.45 33.11 -13.64
C TYR A 622 -11.92 34.49 -14.15
N SER A 623 -11.82 35.56 -13.35
CA SER A 623 -12.20 36.90 -13.84
C SER A 623 -11.12 37.60 -14.66
N ASN A 624 -9.88 37.08 -14.75
CA ASN A 624 -8.75 37.82 -15.36
C ASN A 624 -8.02 37.12 -16.52
N SER A 625 -8.64 36.16 -17.21
CA SER A 625 -8.11 35.69 -18.51
C SER A 625 -9.07 36.12 -19.61
N SER A 626 -8.71 37.23 -20.27
CA SER A 626 -9.20 37.57 -21.60
C SER A 626 -9.10 36.35 -22.53
N HIS A 627 -10.07 36.21 -23.43
CA HIS A 627 -10.30 35.09 -24.37
C HIS A 627 -11.33 34.04 -23.90
N ASN A 628 -12.61 34.34 -24.15
CA ASN A 628 -13.67 33.57 -24.83
C ASN A 628 -13.62 32.03 -24.91
N THR A 629 -12.97 31.34 -23.99
CA THR A 629 -13.14 29.89 -23.84
C THR A 629 -14.11 29.66 -22.69
N THR A 630 -15.25 29.06 -23.00
CA THR A 630 -16.11 28.32 -22.08
C THR A 630 -15.27 27.20 -21.44
N ARG A 631 -14.34 27.57 -20.54
CA ARG A 631 -13.52 26.63 -19.80
C ARG A 631 -14.48 25.91 -18.88
N GLY A 632 -14.76 24.64 -19.21
CA GLY A 632 -15.64 23.78 -18.44
C GLY A 632 -15.35 23.91 -16.95
N GLU A 633 -16.42 23.98 -16.17
CA GLU A 633 -16.35 24.14 -14.73
C GLU A 633 -15.42 23.07 -14.14
N SER A 634 -14.54 23.51 -13.26
CA SER A 634 -13.68 22.63 -12.48
C SER A 634 -14.13 22.73 -11.02
N GLN A 635 -14.41 21.61 -10.39
CA GLN A 635 -14.76 21.57 -8.98
C GLN A 635 -13.52 21.21 -8.16
N GLU A 636 -12.75 22.24 -7.82
CA GLU A 636 -11.61 22.11 -6.91
C GLU A 636 -12.10 22.10 -5.46
N VAL A 637 -11.58 21.16 -4.68
CA VAL A 637 -12.01 20.91 -3.31
C VAL A 637 -10.82 20.76 -2.38
N LEU A 638 -11.04 21.09 -1.11
CA LEU A 638 -10.22 20.61 0.00
C LEU A 638 -11.04 19.56 0.75
N ILE A 639 -10.48 18.38 0.97
CA ILE A 639 -11.13 17.28 1.71
C ILE A 639 -10.39 17.11 3.04
N THR A 640 -11.10 17.19 4.16
CA THR A 640 -10.50 17.11 5.51
C THR A 640 -11.19 16.07 6.38
N ASN A 641 -10.43 15.35 7.21
CA ASN A 641 -11.00 14.43 8.20
C ASN A 641 -11.44 15.09 9.52
N TYR A 642 -11.15 16.37 9.67
CA TYR A 642 -11.56 17.16 10.82
C TYR A 642 -12.57 18.25 10.41
N THR A 643 -13.41 18.63 11.37
CA THR A 643 -14.30 19.79 11.27
C THR A 643 -13.60 21.00 11.88
N ASN A 644 -13.64 22.16 11.20
CA ASN A 644 -13.04 23.41 11.69
C ASN A 644 -13.29 23.62 13.18
N TYR A 645 -12.22 23.69 13.97
CA TYR A 645 -12.30 24.29 15.29
C TYR A 645 -12.26 25.82 15.14
N THR A 646 -13.16 26.46 15.87
CA THR A 646 -13.23 27.91 16.05
C THR A 646 -11.91 28.49 16.55
N LYS A 647 -11.50 29.58 15.89
CA LYS A 647 -10.56 30.60 16.38
C LYS A 647 -10.75 30.99 17.84
#